data_AF-A0A1C0VQI6-F1
#
_entry.id   AF-A0A1C0VQI6-F1
#
_cell.length_a   1.000
_cell.length_b   1.000
_cell.length_c   1.000
_cell.angle_alpha   90.00
_cell.angle_beta   90.00
_cell.angle_gamma   90.00
#
_symmetry.space_group_name_H-M   'P 1'
#
loop_
_entity.id
_entity.type
_entity.pdbx_description
1 polymer ?
#
loop_
_entity_poly.entity_id
_entity_poly.type
_entity_poly.pdbx_seq_one_letter_code
_entity_poly.pdbx_strand_id
1 'polypeptide(L)'
;MDQKLNNNEELNPKSTECSPETPNKMSKIEARFLELNTSFEQAALIQNPVNQEYEIIKEAKRLHIPVESYRRMLESYCKSLDNSVKAKSLLKPVSWLDHRFGDFVEWLAHISIVKFSILIGEATLLAAMMSYVTDAPKREQEGINDARQTIIDRQDQIYTQARIDALKFLNNGCASIIGIQAPKASMPKIELNNCYKFQLNAQTFAQWPPQFYRYQGMDMSRGNLQGADLEGANLKGANLMGINLAGANLEESNLEGANLEGANLEGANLRRSNLKGANLTRANLDKVRLSRSNLNGANLQEAKITNARLLWANLSGANLAFSNLEGSNLSRAKLNNVDFYNANLKKANLNNAELLKNTMLINANLEEANLIEAKFWSVDQVKRGKGWEKAQKENNWEKMIANPVIDKPKIGLVKYRGWTIFEDYQKGIEKVGGTEIITVDSGFGIENEANAIEKLIASDVDVILFRPQDPIKSAPAITKAYNLGVIPIALGDCLNTKDSERDVFACYESDSVQMGYDSALYLIKSASKLLTGKAINIGLVDGANSQGVYPYFKGFMNGLTSSNISWKIIALTDAEYGSDKAKVKKMLQSHPEINVIWGGSDTTTDLAIQAVEELGLSDKVLIYGILKLNRDYAKMLLNPQHPLQLLVDENPQKVAEEATKMGISILNGEVTGYGYKYRIFPHRLLSQEDDVLVQQLLMNNLSP
;
A
#
# COMPACT_ATOMS: atom_id res chain seq x y z
N MET A 1 19.83 -53.65 54.18
CA MET A 1 18.41 -53.33 54.38
C MET A 1 17.71 -53.43 53.03
N ASP A 2 17.67 -54.62 52.44
CA ASP A 2 16.75 -55.76 52.74
C ASP A 2 15.36 -55.47 52.15
N GLN A 3 14.73 -56.26 51.27
CA GLN A 3 14.79 -57.68 50.90
C GLN A 3 14.37 -57.80 49.42
N LYS A 4 15.08 -58.55 48.57
CA LYS A 4 14.87 -59.98 48.23
C LYS A 4 13.46 -60.33 47.74
N LEU A 5 13.37 -60.69 46.45
CA LEU A 5 12.76 -61.95 45.99
C LEU A 5 13.59 -62.46 44.80
N ASN A 6 14.44 -63.46 45.09
CA ASN A 6 15.07 -64.35 44.13
C ASN A 6 14.13 -65.53 43.85
N ASN A 7 14.28 -66.11 42.66
CA ASN A 7 14.46 -67.56 42.36
C ASN A 7 13.99 -67.81 40.91
N ASN A 8 14.64 -68.57 40.04
CA ASN A 8 15.90 -69.31 40.04
C ASN A 8 16.27 -69.58 38.58
N GLU A 9 17.56 -69.74 38.34
CA GLU A 9 18.24 -70.14 37.12
C GLU A 9 17.78 -71.53 36.60
N GLU A 10 17.96 -71.82 35.30
CA GLU A 10 18.95 -72.82 34.87
C GLU A 10 19.04 -73.01 33.34
N LEU A 11 20.30 -72.91 32.88
CA LEU A 11 21.01 -73.81 31.95
C LEU A 11 20.57 -73.93 30.47
N ASN A 12 21.38 -73.28 29.64
CA ASN A 12 21.58 -73.54 28.21
C ASN A 12 22.64 -74.66 28.03
N PRO A 13 22.52 -75.56 27.04
CA PRO A 13 23.61 -75.63 26.06
C PRO A 13 23.21 -76.06 24.62
N LYS A 14 23.77 -75.33 23.63
CA LYS A 14 24.35 -75.78 22.32
C LYS A 14 23.43 -76.57 21.35
N SER A 15 23.42 -76.36 20.03
CA SER A 15 24.35 -75.73 19.07
C SER A 15 23.74 -75.77 17.65
N THR A 16 24.27 -74.89 16.77
CA THR A 16 24.43 -75.00 15.29
C THR A 16 23.15 -74.96 14.44
N GLU A 17 22.97 -74.10 13.41
CA GLU A 17 23.87 -73.75 12.29
C GLU A 17 23.61 -72.34 11.67
N CYS A 18 24.63 -71.81 10.97
CA CYS A 18 24.74 -70.55 10.18
C CYS A 18 23.77 -70.50 8.96
N SER A 19 23.36 -69.41 8.28
CA SER A 19 23.80 -68.01 8.03
C SER A 19 22.60 -67.25 7.35
N PRO A 20 22.72 -66.04 6.74
CA PRO A 20 23.56 -64.87 6.98
C PRO A 20 22.72 -63.66 7.45
N GLU A 21 23.39 -62.67 8.04
CA GLU A 21 22.83 -61.36 8.37
C GLU A 21 22.14 -60.70 7.15
N THR A 22 20.95 -60.15 7.36
CA THR A 22 20.29 -59.23 6.42
C THR A 22 20.32 -57.80 6.99
N PRO A 23 20.44 -56.76 6.13
CA PRO A 23 21.10 -55.51 6.46
C PRO A 23 20.14 -54.39 6.92
N ASN A 24 20.68 -53.54 7.80
CA ASN A 24 20.37 -52.12 8.00
C ASN A 24 18.91 -51.63 7.83
N LYS A 25 18.25 -51.40 8.97
CA LYS A 25 17.31 -50.29 9.13
C LYS A 25 18.09 -48.96 9.03
N MET A 26 18.26 -48.42 7.82
CA MET A 26 18.39 -46.95 7.67
C MET A 26 17.19 -46.32 8.37
N SER A 27 17.44 -45.35 9.24
CA SER A 27 16.39 -44.79 10.09
C SER A 27 15.38 -44.03 9.21
N LYS A 28 14.08 -44.17 9.48
CA LYS A 28 13.02 -43.42 8.76
C LYS A 28 13.24 -41.90 8.71
N ILE A 29 14.14 -41.38 9.56
CA ILE A 29 14.50 -39.98 9.69
C ILE A 29 15.45 -39.54 8.57
N GLU A 30 16.47 -40.34 8.26
CA GLU A 30 17.44 -40.04 7.20
C GLU A 30 16.76 -39.97 5.82
N ALA A 31 15.84 -40.90 5.55
CA ALA A 31 15.04 -40.89 4.33
C ALA A 31 14.19 -39.61 4.18
N ARG A 32 13.69 -39.05 5.29
CA ARG A 32 12.89 -37.82 5.29
C ARG A 32 13.72 -36.56 5.09
N PHE A 33 14.93 -36.51 5.64
CA PHE A 33 15.84 -35.39 5.39
C PHE A 33 16.29 -35.34 3.93
N LEU A 34 16.60 -36.49 3.34
CA LEU A 34 16.96 -36.58 1.92
C LEU A 34 15.80 -36.13 1.02
N GLU A 35 14.58 -36.52 1.37
CA GLU A 35 13.35 -36.13 0.66
C GLU A 35 13.08 -34.62 0.73
N LEU A 36 13.34 -34.00 1.89
CA LEU A 36 13.19 -32.55 2.09
C LEU A 36 14.27 -31.76 1.36
N ASN A 37 15.53 -32.21 1.39
CA ASN A 37 16.63 -31.55 0.68
C ASN A 37 16.40 -31.56 -0.83
N THR A 38 16.00 -32.71 -1.37
CA THR A 38 15.64 -32.86 -2.80
C THR A 38 14.50 -31.90 -3.19
N SER A 39 13.52 -31.74 -2.30
CA SER A 39 12.38 -30.83 -2.48
C SER A 39 12.83 -29.36 -2.53
N PHE A 40 13.77 -28.96 -1.67
CA PHE A 40 14.32 -27.60 -1.68
C PHE A 40 15.18 -27.32 -2.92
N GLU A 41 16.01 -28.26 -3.35
CA GLU A 41 16.78 -28.14 -4.59
C GLU A 41 15.86 -27.88 -5.79
N GLN A 42 14.76 -28.63 -5.89
CA GLN A 42 13.79 -28.47 -6.97
C GLN A 42 13.11 -27.11 -6.94
N ALA A 43 12.65 -26.66 -5.77
CA ALA A 43 11.98 -25.37 -5.63
C ALA A 43 12.93 -24.17 -5.80
N ALA A 44 14.21 -24.30 -5.41
CA ALA A 44 15.21 -23.24 -5.51
C ALA A 44 15.63 -22.94 -6.96
N LEU A 45 15.55 -23.92 -7.87
CA LEU A 45 15.95 -23.78 -9.27
C LEU A 45 14.94 -22.99 -10.13
N ILE A 46 13.73 -22.73 -9.61
CA ILE A 46 12.66 -22.06 -10.36
C ILE A 46 12.82 -20.54 -10.26
N GLN A 47 13.23 -19.90 -11.36
CA GLN A 47 13.46 -18.44 -11.39
C GLN A 47 12.17 -17.60 -11.46
N ASN A 48 11.07 -18.16 -11.99
CA ASN A 48 9.80 -17.43 -12.07
C ASN A 48 9.08 -17.48 -10.70
N PRO A 49 8.78 -16.33 -10.06
CA PRO A 49 8.22 -16.29 -8.71
C PRO A 49 6.86 -16.98 -8.57
N VAL A 50 6.01 -16.90 -9.60
CA VAL A 50 4.66 -17.50 -9.58
C VAL A 50 4.75 -19.02 -9.67
N ASN A 51 5.64 -19.52 -10.53
CA ASN A 51 5.88 -20.97 -10.67
C ASN A 51 6.60 -21.55 -9.45
N GLN A 52 7.49 -20.77 -8.84
CA GLN A 52 8.18 -21.16 -7.60
C GLN A 52 7.19 -21.27 -6.44
N GLU A 53 6.27 -20.30 -6.33
CA GLU A 53 5.21 -20.30 -5.31
C GLU A 53 4.24 -21.48 -5.49
N TYR A 54 3.90 -21.83 -6.73
CA TYR A 54 3.12 -23.04 -7.01
C TYR A 54 3.85 -24.32 -6.57
N GLU A 55 5.14 -24.43 -6.85
CA GLU A 55 5.94 -25.59 -6.46
C GLU A 55 6.12 -25.67 -4.93
N ILE A 56 6.28 -24.53 -4.26
CA ILE A 56 6.29 -24.43 -2.78
C ILE A 56 5.01 -25.00 -2.19
N ILE A 57 3.83 -24.59 -2.70
CA ILE A 57 2.53 -25.07 -2.21
C ILE A 57 2.40 -26.58 -2.45
N LYS A 58 2.80 -27.05 -3.64
CA LYS A 58 2.74 -28.44 -4.05
C LYS A 58 3.63 -29.34 -3.19
N GLU A 59 4.89 -28.96 -3.00
CA GLU A 59 5.86 -29.72 -2.20
C GLU A 59 5.55 -29.69 -0.71
N ALA A 60 5.11 -28.54 -0.19
CA ALA A 60 4.61 -28.44 1.18
C ALA A 60 3.45 -29.41 1.44
N LYS A 61 2.50 -29.49 0.49
CA LYS A 61 1.37 -30.42 0.58
C LYS A 61 1.82 -31.88 0.47
N ARG A 62 2.76 -32.19 -0.42
CA ARG A 62 3.35 -33.55 -0.57
C ARG A 62 4.02 -34.03 0.72
N LEU A 63 4.78 -33.14 1.36
CA LEU A 63 5.52 -33.43 2.58
C LEU A 63 4.71 -33.28 3.87
N HIS A 64 3.44 -32.87 3.76
CA HIS A 64 2.54 -32.61 4.90
C HIS A 64 3.11 -31.52 5.85
N ILE A 65 3.72 -30.50 5.27
CA ILE A 65 4.31 -29.34 5.95
C ILE A 65 3.41 -28.12 5.67
N PRO A 66 3.11 -27.25 6.65
CA PRO A 66 2.43 -25.98 6.37
C PRO A 66 3.20 -25.17 5.32
N VAL A 67 2.50 -24.63 4.31
CA VAL A 67 3.11 -23.93 3.16
C VAL A 67 4.09 -22.84 3.61
N GLU A 68 3.70 -22.06 4.62
CA GLU A 68 4.54 -20.98 5.17
C GLU A 68 5.81 -21.48 5.86
N SER A 69 5.76 -22.67 6.47
CA SER A 69 6.91 -23.30 7.11
C SER A 69 7.87 -23.83 6.04
N TYR A 70 7.33 -24.47 4.99
CA TYR A 70 8.13 -24.91 3.85
C TYR A 70 8.82 -23.73 3.16
N ARG A 71 8.08 -22.64 2.89
CA ARG A 71 8.61 -21.42 2.27
C ARG A 71 9.80 -20.86 3.03
N ARG A 72 9.71 -20.76 4.35
CA ARG A 72 10.81 -20.24 5.19
C ARG A 72 12.02 -21.17 5.26
N MET A 73 11.79 -22.48 5.28
CA MET A 73 12.90 -23.44 5.20
C MET A 73 13.62 -23.34 3.85
N LEU A 74 12.88 -23.18 2.76
CA LEU A 74 13.43 -22.94 1.42
C LEU A 74 14.18 -21.59 1.35
N GLU A 75 13.64 -20.52 1.92
CA GLU A 75 14.33 -19.22 1.96
C GLU A 75 15.65 -19.29 2.74
N SER A 76 15.66 -20.03 3.86
CA SER A 76 16.88 -20.29 4.63
C SER A 76 17.88 -21.13 3.83
N TYR A 77 17.40 -22.14 3.09
CA TYR A 77 18.20 -22.94 2.17
C TYR A 77 18.83 -22.08 1.06
N CYS A 78 18.06 -21.22 0.39
CA CYS A 78 18.56 -20.32 -0.66
C CYS A 78 19.56 -19.28 -0.13
N LYS A 79 19.33 -18.71 1.05
CA LYS A 79 20.30 -17.79 1.70
C LYS A 79 21.63 -18.48 2.01
N SER A 80 21.63 -19.79 2.26
CA SER A 80 22.86 -20.56 2.47
C SER A 80 23.69 -20.72 1.20
N LEU A 81 23.04 -20.82 0.02
CA LEU A 81 23.71 -20.90 -1.27
C LEU A 81 24.40 -19.58 -1.66
N ASP A 82 23.78 -18.44 -1.34
CA ASP A 82 24.24 -17.10 -1.74
C ASP A 82 25.47 -16.61 -0.95
N ASN A 83 25.64 -17.07 0.29
CA ASN A 83 26.80 -16.74 1.14
C ASN A 83 28.11 -17.43 0.72
N SER A 84 28.06 -18.41 -0.18
CA SER A 84 29.25 -19.09 -0.72
C SER A 84 30.06 -18.20 -1.68
N VAL A 85 29.45 -17.16 -2.27
CA VAL A 85 30.06 -16.31 -3.31
C VAL A 85 30.66 -15.00 -2.77
N LYS A 86 30.25 -14.53 -1.58
CA LYS A 86 30.61 -13.18 -1.07
C LYS A 86 31.69 -13.14 0.03
N ALA A 87 32.34 -14.25 0.36
CA ALA A 87 33.36 -14.29 1.41
C ALA A 87 34.78 -13.87 0.92
N LYS A 88 34.94 -12.62 0.48
CA LYS A 88 36.25 -11.93 0.45
C LYS A 88 36.08 -10.54 1.01
N SER A 89 36.39 -10.36 2.30
CA SER A 89 37.05 -9.18 2.89
C SER A 89 36.67 -8.96 4.36
N LEU A 90 37.68 -9.13 5.22
CA LEU A 90 37.95 -8.40 6.47
C LEU A 90 36.85 -8.36 7.54
N LEU A 91 36.78 -9.45 8.32
CA LEU A 91 36.95 -9.49 9.79
C LEU A 91 36.71 -10.94 10.27
N LYS A 92 37.78 -11.67 10.60
CA LYS A 92 37.78 -12.93 11.35
C LYS A 92 38.92 -12.83 12.38
N PRO A 93 38.77 -13.36 13.61
CA PRO A 93 38.30 -14.71 13.91
C PRO A 93 36.94 -14.65 14.60
N VAL A 94 35.86 -15.31 14.13
CA VAL A 94 35.48 -16.68 14.56
C VAL A 94 34.70 -17.48 13.49
N SER A 95 34.49 -17.02 12.26
CA SER A 95 33.67 -17.78 11.27
C SER A 95 34.39 -18.94 10.56
N TRP A 96 35.24 -19.69 11.27
CA TRP A 96 35.86 -20.94 10.81
C TRP A 96 35.09 -22.20 11.30
N LEU A 97 34.10 -22.03 12.19
CA LEU A 97 33.26 -23.11 12.73
C LEU A 97 31.94 -23.32 11.96
N ASP A 98 31.42 -22.29 11.27
CA ASP A 98 30.19 -22.44 10.47
C ASP A 98 30.38 -23.29 9.20
N HIS A 99 31.62 -23.38 8.68
CA HIS A 99 31.93 -24.23 7.53
C HIS A 99 32.08 -25.72 7.89
N ARG A 100 32.19 -26.07 9.18
CA ARG A 100 32.50 -27.43 9.60
C ARG A 100 31.32 -28.25 10.12
N PHE A 101 30.09 -27.74 10.03
CA PHE A 101 28.91 -28.62 10.13
C PHE A 101 28.53 -29.24 8.78
N GLY A 102 28.82 -28.57 7.65
CA GLY A 102 28.60 -29.12 6.30
C GLY A 102 29.56 -30.26 5.97
N ASP A 103 30.86 -30.02 6.10
CA ASP A 103 31.90 -31.03 5.80
C ASP A 103 31.92 -32.20 6.81
N PHE A 104 31.41 -31.99 8.03
CA PHE A 104 31.33 -33.03 9.06
C PHE A 104 30.15 -34.00 8.83
N VAL A 105 29.06 -33.54 8.24
CA VAL A 105 27.91 -34.39 7.88
C VAL A 105 28.19 -35.19 6.60
N GLU A 106 28.90 -34.63 5.62
CA GLU A 106 29.35 -35.40 4.44
C GLU A 106 30.43 -36.43 4.77
N TRP A 107 31.31 -36.13 5.73
CA TRP A 107 32.35 -37.07 6.17
C TRP A 107 31.80 -38.24 7.02
N LEU A 108 30.73 -38.01 7.80
CA LEU A 108 30.02 -39.06 8.55
C LEU A 108 29.28 -40.07 7.65
N ALA A 109 29.07 -39.77 6.36
CA ALA A 109 28.39 -40.65 5.42
C ALA A 109 29.23 -41.86 4.96
N HIS A 110 30.54 -41.91 5.23
CA HIS A 110 31.44 -42.92 4.66
C HIS A 110 32.27 -43.75 5.64
N ILE A 111 32.13 -43.60 6.96
CA ILE A 111 32.87 -44.45 7.91
C ILE A 111 31.94 -45.10 8.95
N SER A 112 31.92 -46.43 8.92
CA SER A 112 31.38 -47.30 9.97
C SER A 112 31.92 -46.87 11.34
N ILE A 113 31.02 -46.40 12.21
CA ILE A 113 31.26 -45.92 13.59
C ILE A 113 32.11 -46.89 14.44
N VAL A 114 32.15 -48.18 14.09
CA VAL A 114 32.93 -49.21 14.80
C VAL A 114 34.41 -49.23 14.38
N LYS A 115 34.76 -48.70 13.20
CA LYS A 115 36.16 -48.61 12.72
C LYS A 115 36.82 -47.27 13.02
N PHE A 116 36.05 -46.23 13.33
CA PHE A 116 36.58 -44.89 13.65
C PHE A 116 37.03 -44.76 15.12
N SER A 117 36.49 -45.59 16.01
CA SER A 117 36.80 -45.60 17.44
C SER A 117 38.23 -46.05 17.81
N ILE A 118 39.08 -46.36 16.83
CA ILE A 118 40.45 -46.86 17.05
C ILE A 118 41.55 -45.84 16.65
N LEU A 119 41.24 -44.74 15.94
CA LEU A 119 42.25 -43.78 15.48
C LEU A 119 41.94 -42.34 15.95
N ILE A 120 42.42 -42.03 17.16
CA ILE A 120 42.75 -40.68 17.66
C ILE A 120 41.54 -39.76 18.00
N GLY A 121 41.19 -39.72 19.30
CA GLY A 121 40.89 -38.44 19.98
C GLY A 121 39.44 -37.94 20.08
N GLU A 122 38.43 -38.82 20.08
CA GLU A 122 37.01 -38.45 20.04
C GLU A 122 36.40 -37.80 21.29
N ALA A 123 37.09 -37.68 22.41
CA ALA A 123 36.50 -37.00 23.57
C ALA A 123 36.34 -35.48 23.32
N THR A 124 37.32 -34.81 22.70
CA THR A 124 37.40 -33.35 22.68
C THR A 124 36.56 -32.67 21.60
N LEU A 125 36.43 -33.24 20.40
CA LEU A 125 35.60 -32.64 19.34
C LEU A 125 34.11 -32.88 19.59
N LEU A 126 33.75 -34.09 20.04
CA LEU A 126 32.40 -34.43 20.47
C LEU A 126 32.03 -33.65 21.74
N ALA A 127 32.96 -33.50 22.70
CA ALA A 127 32.75 -32.61 23.85
C ALA A 127 32.71 -31.13 23.44
N ALA A 128 33.42 -30.67 22.41
CA ALA A 128 33.34 -29.28 21.93
C ALA A 128 32.03 -29.01 21.20
N MET A 129 31.52 -29.95 20.42
CA MET A 129 30.20 -29.87 19.78
C MET A 129 29.07 -30.01 20.80
N MET A 130 29.17 -30.96 21.74
CA MET A 130 28.24 -31.03 22.87
C MET A 130 28.32 -29.77 23.72
N SER A 131 29.50 -29.26 24.06
CA SER A 131 29.70 -27.99 24.79
C SER A 131 29.06 -26.84 24.02
N TYR A 132 29.29 -26.74 22.71
CA TYR A 132 28.72 -25.69 21.88
C TYR A 132 27.19 -25.75 21.86
N VAL A 133 26.58 -26.93 21.75
CA VAL A 133 25.13 -27.13 21.82
C VAL A 133 24.59 -26.89 23.23
N THR A 134 25.29 -27.33 24.28
CA THR A 134 24.91 -27.10 25.69
C THR A 134 25.10 -25.65 26.11
N ASP A 135 26.02 -24.92 25.47
CA ASP A 135 26.29 -23.50 25.72
C ASP A 135 25.53 -22.58 24.74
N ALA A 136 24.78 -23.12 23.78
CA ALA A 136 23.91 -22.33 22.90
C ALA A 136 22.91 -21.46 23.69
N PRO A 137 22.25 -21.96 24.75
CA PRO A 137 21.42 -21.13 25.61
C PRO A 137 22.19 -20.01 26.31
N LYS A 138 23.47 -20.22 26.64
CA LYS A 138 24.30 -19.19 27.27
C LYS A 138 24.66 -18.09 26.28
N ARG A 139 25.04 -18.43 25.05
CA ARG A 139 25.36 -17.44 23.99
C ARG A 139 24.13 -16.66 23.56
N GLU A 140 22.98 -17.31 23.47
CA GLU A 140 21.70 -16.63 23.23
C GLU A 140 21.40 -15.63 24.35
N GLN A 141 21.63 -16.04 25.61
CA GLN A 141 21.46 -15.16 26.77
C GLN A 141 22.47 -14.00 26.80
N GLU A 142 23.73 -14.24 26.43
CA GLU A 142 24.75 -13.19 26.26
C GLU A 142 24.36 -12.19 25.18
N GLY A 143 23.93 -12.66 24.00
CA GLY A 143 23.42 -11.79 22.94
C GLY A 143 22.18 -11.00 23.35
N ILE A 144 21.26 -11.60 24.13
CA ILE A 144 20.11 -10.90 24.72
C ILE A 144 20.58 -9.80 25.69
N ASN A 145 21.58 -10.09 26.52
CA ASN A 145 22.13 -9.12 27.48
C ASN A 145 22.84 -7.97 26.75
N ASP A 146 23.63 -8.26 25.72
CA ASP A 146 24.31 -7.25 24.90
C ASP A 146 23.33 -6.37 24.14
N ALA A 147 22.29 -6.96 23.55
CA ALA A 147 21.22 -6.23 22.88
C ALA A 147 20.45 -5.35 23.86
N ARG A 148 20.17 -5.84 25.08
CA ARG A 148 19.58 -5.03 26.15
C ARG A 148 20.49 -3.88 26.57
N GLN A 149 21.78 -4.13 26.70
CA GLN A 149 22.75 -3.09 27.08
C GLN A 149 22.84 -2.01 26.00
N THR A 150 22.84 -2.41 24.73
CA THR A 150 22.80 -1.50 23.57
C THR A 150 21.57 -0.58 23.60
N ILE A 151 20.43 -1.10 24.05
CA ILE A 151 19.18 -0.34 24.25
C ILE A 151 19.29 0.61 25.47
N ILE A 152 19.94 0.18 26.54
CA ILE A 152 20.07 0.93 27.80
C ILE A 152 21.11 2.05 27.70
N ASP A 153 22.20 1.87 26.96
CA ASP A 153 23.31 2.83 26.90
C ASP A 153 22.88 4.13 26.20
N ARG A 154 22.51 5.14 27.00
CA ARG A 154 21.88 6.40 26.58
C ARG A 154 22.84 7.49 26.11
N GLN A 155 23.82 7.20 25.24
CA GLN A 155 24.70 8.27 24.75
C GLN A 155 23.98 9.20 23.74
N ASP A 156 23.08 8.66 22.91
CA ASP A 156 22.35 9.45 21.90
C ASP A 156 20.84 9.50 22.11
N GLN A 157 20.24 10.70 21.89
CA GLN A 157 18.78 10.92 21.83
C GLN A 157 18.12 10.29 20.59
N ILE A 158 18.91 9.97 19.56
CA ILE A 158 18.44 9.30 18.33
C ILE A 158 18.71 7.80 18.47
N TYR A 159 17.74 6.97 18.10
CA TYR A 159 17.93 5.53 18.03
C TYR A 159 18.86 5.19 16.86
N THR A 160 20.10 4.77 17.15
CA THR A 160 21.06 4.36 16.12
C THR A 160 20.64 3.05 15.46
N GLN A 161 21.15 2.76 14.26
CA GLN A 161 20.91 1.49 13.58
C GLN A 161 21.25 0.28 14.48
N ALA A 162 22.30 0.37 15.29
CA ALA A 162 22.68 -0.65 16.25
C ALA A 162 21.57 -0.96 17.27
N ARG A 163 20.82 0.06 17.74
CA ARG A 163 19.69 -0.16 18.65
C ARG A 163 18.47 -0.75 17.94
N ILE A 164 18.23 -0.37 16.68
CA ILE A 164 17.19 -1.00 15.84
C ILE A 164 17.52 -2.48 15.62
N ASP A 165 18.78 -2.80 15.36
CA ASP A 165 19.25 -4.17 15.16
C ASP A 165 19.16 -4.97 16.47
N ALA A 166 19.49 -4.34 17.61
CA ALA A 166 19.27 -4.93 18.94
C ALA A 166 17.78 -5.24 19.21
N LEU A 167 16.86 -4.33 18.86
CA LEU A 167 15.42 -4.57 18.97
C LEU A 167 14.96 -5.73 18.08
N LYS A 168 15.43 -5.78 16.83
CA LYS A 168 15.12 -6.89 15.91
C LYS A 168 15.69 -8.22 16.42
N PHE A 169 16.90 -8.20 16.99
CA PHE A 169 17.52 -9.38 17.61
C PHE A 169 16.67 -9.90 18.77
N LEU A 170 16.27 -9.02 19.70
CA LEU A 170 15.40 -9.38 20.82
C LEU A 170 14.04 -9.88 20.35
N ASN A 171 13.49 -9.29 19.28
CA ASN A 171 12.23 -9.73 18.68
C ASN A 171 12.32 -11.15 18.15
N ASN A 172 13.37 -11.45 17.37
CA ASN A 172 13.59 -12.79 16.84
C ASN A 172 13.76 -13.83 17.96
N GLY A 173 14.41 -13.45 19.06
CA GLY A 173 14.62 -14.29 20.25
C GLY A 173 13.45 -14.31 21.26
N CYS A 174 12.30 -13.70 20.95
CA CYS A 174 11.17 -13.58 21.90
C CYS A 174 11.52 -12.91 23.24
N ALA A 175 12.57 -12.10 23.27
CA ALA A 175 13.03 -11.45 24.49
C ALA A 175 12.23 -10.17 24.74
N SER A 176 11.53 -10.12 25.88
CA SER A 176 10.78 -8.93 26.31
C SER A 176 11.71 -7.74 26.62
N ILE A 177 11.23 -6.55 26.31
CA ILE A 177 11.85 -5.24 26.58
C ILE A 177 10.90 -4.34 27.39
N ILE A 178 10.42 -4.90 28.49
CA ILE A 178 9.54 -4.23 29.44
C ILE A 178 10.21 -2.95 29.95
N GLY A 179 9.49 -1.83 29.95
CA GLY A 179 9.99 -0.57 30.49
C GLY A 179 11.01 0.16 29.61
N ILE A 180 11.17 -0.23 28.35
CA ILE A 180 12.07 0.43 27.39
C ILE A 180 11.93 1.96 27.43
N GLN A 181 13.04 2.70 27.41
CA GLN A 181 13.04 4.16 27.41
C GLN A 181 13.65 4.67 26.09
N ALA A 182 12.78 5.05 25.16
CA ALA A 182 13.17 5.52 23.83
C ALA A 182 12.19 6.60 23.30
N PRO A 183 12.02 7.72 24.01
CA PRO A 183 11.21 8.83 23.52
C PRO A 183 11.82 9.40 22.24
N LYS A 184 10.97 9.79 21.28
CA LYS A 184 11.34 10.36 19.97
C LYS A 184 12.23 9.47 19.11
N ALA A 185 12.33 8.18 19.42
CA ALA A 185 13.03 7.22 18.59
C ALA A 185 12.38 7.13 17.20
N SER A 186 13.18 7.12 16.14
CA SER A 186 12.69 6.90 14.77
C SER A 186 12.97 5.47 14.35
N MET A 187 11.88 4.73 14.11
CA MET A 187 11.84 3.31 13.77
C MET A 187 10.69 3.03 12.77
N PRO A 188 10.63 3.75 11.63
CA PRO A 188 9.59 3.51 10.64
C PRO A 188 9.70 2.08 10.09
N LYS A 189 8.56 1.43 9.87
CA LYS A 189 8.40 0.10 9.28
C LYS A 189 9.15 -1.00 10.05
N ILE A 190 9.36 -0.81 11.35
CA ILE A 190 9.99 -1.83 12.19
C ILE A 190 9.05 -3.04 12.36
N GLU A 191 9.59 -4.24 12.18
CA GLU A 191 8.86 -5.50 12.33
C GLU A 191 9.12 -6.08 13.74
N LEU A 192 8.12 -6.00 14.63
CA LEU A 192 8.17 -6.43 16.04
C LEU A 192 7.15 -7.53 16.38
N ASN A 193 6.76 -8.30 15.35
CA ASN A 193 5.81 -9.41 15.41
C ASN A 193 6.47 -10.78 15.11
N ASN A 194 7.81 -10.88 15.19
CA ASN A 194 8.62 -12.03 14.76
C ASN A 194 9.19 -12.82 15.94
N CYS A 195 8.45 -12.90 17.05
CA CYS A 195 8.84 -13.78 18.15
C CYS A 195 8.53 -15.24 17.78
N TYR A 196 9.59 -16.02 17.55
CA TYR A 196 9.55 -17.45 17.29
C TYR A 196 10.19 -18.20 18.45
N LYS A 197 9.38 -18.86 19.30
CA LYS A 197 9.93 -19.71 20.36
C LYS A 197 10.13 -21.14 19.86
N PHE A 198 11.39 -21.54 19.69
CA PHE A 198 11.77 -22.92 19.42
C PHE A 198 11.96 -23.67 20.74
N GLN A 199 11.06 -24.60 21.07
CA GLN A 199 11.22 -25.45 22.27
C GLN A 199 11.69 -26.84 21.85
N LEU A 200 13.01 -27.03 21.80
CA LEU A 200 13.64 -28.35 21.77
C LEU A 200 13.68 -28.91 23.19
N ASN A 201 12.89 -29.94 23.46
CA ASN A 201 13.20 -30.87 24.54
C ASN A 201 13.07 -32.31 24.02
N ALA A 202 13.67 -33.26 24.74
CA ALA A 202 13.70 -34.66 24.33
C ALA A 202 12.30 -35.29 24.15
N GLN A 203 11.26 -34.71 24.76
CA GLN A 203 9.88 -35.17 24.65
C GLN A 203 9.15 -34.56 23.43
N THR A 204 9.48 -33.33 23.01
CA THR A 204 8.87 -32.66 21.85
C THR A 204 9.47 -33.07 20.51
N PHE A 205 10.69 -33.61 20.48
CA PHE A 205 11.32 -34.15 19.27
C PHE A 205 10.60 -35.40 18.73
N ALA A 206 9.83 -36.10 19.55
CA ALA A 206 9.15 -37.36 19.21
C ALA A 206 7.77 -37.17 18.54
N GLN A 207 7.22 -35.96 18.51
CA GLN A 207 5.89 -35.68 17.94
C GLN A 207 6.03 -34.97 16.59
N TRP A 208 5.81 -35.70 15.50
CA TRP A 208 5.84 -35.17 14.13
C TRP A 208 4.42 -35.11 13.52
N PRO A 209 4.04 -34.01 12.83
CA PRO A 209 4.80 -32.76 12.68
C PRO A 209 4.75 -31.94 13.97
N PRO A 210 5.86 -31.32 14.39
CA PRO A 210 5.83 -30.53 15.61
C PRO A 210 4.97 -29.28 15.38
N GLN A 211 4.06 -29.00 16.32
CA GLN A 211 3.22 -27.81 16.25
C GLN A 211 4.02 -26.61 16.73
N PHE A 212 4.85 -26.10 15.82
CA PHE A 212 5.69 -24.94 16.03
C PHE A 212 4.84 -23.66 15.94
N TYR A 213 5.32 -22.59 16.59
CA TYR A 213 4.85 -21.20 16.45
C TYR A 213 3.65 -20.80 17.33
N ARG A 214 3.95 -20.13 18.44
CA ARG A 214 3.01 -19.24 19.12
C ARG A 214 3.22 -17.83 18.57
N TYR A 215 2.22 -17.28 17.89
CA TYR A 215 2.20 -15.86 17.54
C TYR A 215 2.03 -15.04 18.82
N GLN A 216 3.11 -14.49 19.35
CA GLN A 216 3.07 -13.44 20.36
C GLN A 216 3.89 -12.28 19.82
N GLY A 217 3.32 -11.08 19.76
CA GLY A 217 4.15 -9.91 19.52
C GLY A 217 5.05 -9.67 20.73
N MET A 218 6.10 -8.88 20.53
CA MET A 218 7.05 -8.53 21.58
C MET A 218 6.34 -7.88 22.79
N ASP A 219 6.81 -8.19 24.01
CA ASP A 219 6.39 -7.47 25.22
C ASP A 219 7.27 -6.26 25.45
N MET A 220 6.67 -5.08 25.29
CA MET A 220 7.25 -3.76 25.51
C MET A 220 6.45 -2.97 26.56
N SER A 221 5.68 -3.67 27.39
CA SER A 221 4.79 -3.08 28.38
C SER A 221 5.52 -2.10 29.29
N ARG A 222 4.82 -1.03 29.71
CA ARG A 222 5.32 0.03 30.59
C ARG A 222 6.53 0.80 30.04
N GLY A 223 6.83 0.66 28.75
CA GLY A 223 7.86 1.45 28.07
C GLY A 223 7.46 2.91 27.86
N ASN A 224 8.41 3.72 27.41
CA ASN A 224 8.26 5.11 27.04
C ASN A 224 8.81 5.35 25.64
N LEU A 225 7.90 5.48 24.69
CA LEU A 225 8.09 5.79 23.28
C LEU A 225 7.38 7.10 22.91
N GLN A 226 7.30 8.04 23.87
CA GLN A 226 6.68 9.34 23.64
C GLN A 226 7.28 10.03 22.42
N GLY A 227 6.44 10.43 21.46
CA GLY A 227 6.86 11.12 20.24
C GLY A 227 7.69 10.25 19.28
N ALA A 228 7.78 8.93 19.50
CA ALA A 228 8.49 8.04 18.61
C ALA A 228 7.84 8.00 17.22
N ASP A 229 8.65 7.83 16.19
CA ASP A 229 8.21 7.59 14.83
C ASP A 229 8.21 6.09 14.53
N LEU A 230 7.02 5.53 14.42
CA LEU A 230 6.68 4.12 14.21
C LEU A 230 5.77 3.98 12.97
N GLU A 231 5.91 4.90 12.00
CA GLU A 231 5.14 4.87 10.75
C GLU A 231 5.27 3.51 10.06
N GLY A 232 4.16 2.84 9.78
CA GLY A 232 4.14 1.52 9.15
C GLY A 232 4.71 0.37 10.00
N ALA A 233 4.98 0.58 11.29
CA ALA A 233 5.52 -0.47 12.16
C ALA A 233 4.54 -1.65 12.30
N ASN A 234 5.08 -2.86 12.35
CA ASN A 234 4.29 -4.07 12.59
C ASN A 234 4.45 -4.53 14.05
N LEU A 235 3.44 -4.23 14.84
CA LEU A 235 3.29 -4.51 16.27
C LEU A 235 2.15 -5.50 16.52
N LYS A 236 1.83 -6.35 15.53
CA LYS A 236 0.73 -7.33 15.63
C LYS A 236 0.91 -8.22 16.86
N GLY A 237 -0.11 -8.25 17.70
CA GLY A 237 -0.15 -9.05 18.93
C GLY A 237 0.86 -8.62 20.01
N ALA A 238 1.50 -7.45 19.88
CA ALA A 238 2.47 -6.96 20.86
C ALA A 238 1.81 -6.67 22.21
N ASN A 239 2.53 -6.92 23.30
CA ASN A 239 2.09 -6.47 24.63
C ASN A 239 2.67 -5.07 24.89
N LEU A 240 1.80 -4.07 24.78
CA LEU A 240 2.06 -2.65 24.92
C LEU A 240 1.32 -2.07 26.14
N MET A 241 0.94 -2.93 27.10
CA MET A 241 0.19 -2.53 28.29
C MET A 241 0.92 -1.42 29.06
N GLY A 242 0.22 -0.32 29.34
CA GLY A 242 0.75 0.83 30.06
C GLY A 242 1.90 1.56 29.37
N ILE A 243 2.14 1.32 28.08
CA ILE A 243 3.20 2.03 27.35
C ILE A 243 2.85 3.51 27.17
N ASN A 244 3.85 4.39 27.21
CA ASN A 244 3.69 5.79 26.85
C ASN A 244 4.06 6.00 25.37
N LEU A 245 3.06 6.21 24.53
CA LEU A 245 3.13 6.52 23.10
C LEU A 245 2.57 7.93 22.80
N ALA A 246 2.49 8.81 23.81
CA ALA A 246 1.93 10.15 23.61
C ALA A 246 2.66 10.90 22.49
N GLY A 247 1.90 11.45 21.54
CA GLY A 247 2.42 12.15 20.36
C GLY A 247 3.22 11.29 19.37
N ALA A 248 3.26 9.95 19.53
CA ALA A 248 3.96 9.07 18.60
C ALA A 248 3.29 9.05 17.22
N ASN A 249 4.09 8.87 16.17
CA ASN A 249 3.61 8.63 14.81
C ASN A 249 3.47 7.11 14.58
N LEU A 250 2.24 6.61 14.52
CA LEU A 250 1.86 5.22 14.27
C LEU A 250 1.01 5.12 12.99
N GLU A 251 1.14 6.08 12.08
CA GLU A 251 0.43 6.11 10.80
C GLU A 251 0.73 4.82 10.02
N GLU A 252 -0.30 4.17 9.48
CA GLU A 252 -0.20 2.90 8.74
C GLU A 252 0.39 1.71 9.51
N SER A 253 0.56 1.80 10.84
CA SER A 253 1.04 0.69 11.66
C SER A 253 0.04 -0.47 11.78
N ASN A 254 0.56 -1.68 11.99
CA ASN A 254 -0.24 -2.87 12.27
C ASN A 254 -0.20 -3.21 13.77
N LEU A 255 -1.29 -2.97 14.47
CA LEU A 255 -1.53 -3.23 15.90
C LEU A 255 -2.63 -4.29 16.10
N GLU A 256 -2.89 -5.12 15.08
CA GLU A 256 -3.93 -6.16 15.15
C GLU A 256 -3.71 -7.06 16.38
N GLY A 257 -4.73 -7.17 17.23
CA GLY A 257 -4.69 -7.96 18.46
C GLY A 257 -3.67 -7.50 19.50
N ALA A 258 -3.06 -6.32 19.37
CA ALA A 258 -2.11 -5.81 20.36
C ALA A 258 -2.81 -5.50 21.69
N ASN A 259 -2.09 -5.70 22.81
CA ASN A 259 -2.56 -5.32 24.13
C ASN A 259 -2.05 -3.92 24.49
N LEU A 260 -2.89 -2.91 24.39
CA LEU A 260 -2.65 -1.49 24.71
C LEU A 260 -3.41 -1.08 26.00
N GLU A 261 -3.77 -2.02 26.86
CA GLU A 261 -4.49 -1.72 28.11
C GLU A 261 -3.73 -0.67 28.94
N GLY A 262 -4.41 0.41 29.31
CA GLY A 262 -3.83 1.52 30.06
C GLY A 262 -2.72 2.30 29.36
N ALA A 263 -2.49 2.09 28.06
CA ALA A 263 -1.48 2.82 27.30
C ALA A 263 -1.82 4.32 27.20
N ASN A 264 -0.80 5.17 27.16
CA ASN A 264 -0.95 6.60 26.88
C ASN A 264 -0.67 6.88 25.42
N LEU A 265 -1.71 7.17 24.63
CA LEU A 265 -1.70 7.51 23.22
C LEU A 265 -2.15 8.96 22.96
N GLU A 266 -2.09 9.83 23.98
CA GLU A 266 -2.55 11.22 23.86
C GLU A 266 -1.88 11.91 22.67
N GLY A 267 -2.68 12.44 21.75
CA GLY A 267 -2.21 13.15 20.56
C GLY A 267 -1.43 12.30 19.54
N ALA A 268 -1.37 10.97 19.70
CA ALA A 268 -0.68 10.09 18.76
C ALA A 268 -1.37 10.10 17.37
N ASN A 269 -0.57 9.89 16.32
CA ASN A 269 -1.06 9.78 14.95
C ASN A 269 -1.22 8.30 14.58
N LEU A 270 -2.44 7.78 14.56
CA LEU A 270 -2.80 6.40 14.23
C LEU A 270 -3.62 6.32 12.93
N ARG A 271 -3.53 7.32 12.04
CA ARG A 271 -4.26 7.31 10.77
C ARG A 271 -3.93 6.05 9.99
N ARG A 272 -4.95 5.45 9.37
CA ARG A 272 -4.81 4.23 8.54
C ARG A 272 -4.23 3.00 9.24
N SER A 273 -4.04 3.05 10.56
CA SER A 273 -3.53 1.89 11.32
C SER A 273 -4.55 0.76 11.38
N ASN A 274 -4.05 -0.46 11.57
CA ASN A 274 -4.87 -1.64 11.82
C ASN A 274 -4.87 -1.99 13.31
N LEU A 275 -5.95 -1.68 14.01
CA LEU A 275 -6.20 -1.96 15.44
C LEU A 275 -7.26 -3.07 15.62
N LYS A 276 -7.50 -3.89 14.60
CA LYS A 276 -8.53 -4.94 14.65
C LYS A 276 -8.30 -5.85 15.85
N GLY A 277 -9.32 -6.00 16.70
CA GLY A 277 -9.27 -6.81 17.90
C GLY A 277 -8.26 -6.36 18.97
N ALA A 278 -7.69 -5.17 18.88
CA ALA A 278 -6.76 -4.66 19.89
C ALA A 278 -7.47 -4.40 21.23
N ASN A 279 -6.76 -4.61 22.34
CA ASN A 279 -7.24 -4.27 23.68
C ASN A 279 -6.75 -2.86 24.06
N LEU A 280 -7.64 -1.88 24.08
CA LEU A 280 -7.40 -0.47 24.44
C LEU A 280 -8.13 -0.11 25.75
N THR A 281 -8.51 -1.08 26.58
CA THR A 281 -9.21 -0.83 27.84
C THR A 281 -8.43 0.17 28.70
N ARG A 282 -9.12 1.20 29.20
CA ARG A 282 -8.54 2.30 30.02
C ARG A 282 -7.39 3.07 29.36
N ALA A 283 -7.17 2.93 28.06
CA ALA A 283 -6.14 3.69 27.36
C ALA A 283 -6.50 5.19 27.32
N ASN A 284 -5.48 6.05 27.35
CA ASN A 284 -5.64 7.49 27.09
C ASN A 284 -5.43 7.76 25.59
N LEU A 285 -6.51 8.00 24.87
CA LEU A 285 -6.60 8.34 23.46
C LEU A 285 -7.04 9.79 23.24
N ASP A 286 -6.91 10.67 24.24
CA ASP A 286 -7.29 12.08 24.10
C ASP A 286 -6.55 12.72 22.92
N LYS A 287 -7.29 13.43 22.05
CA LYS A 287 -6.78 14.11 20.85
C LYS A 287 -6.08 13.19 19.83
N VAL A 288 -6.23 11.87 19.94
CA VAL A 288 -5.63 10.91 18.99
C VAL A 288 -6.17 11.12 17.58
N ARG A 289 -5.35 10.87 16.56
CA ARG A 289 -5.77 10.89 15.15
C ARG A 289 -5.92 9.45 14.65
N LEU A 290 -7.16 8.96 14.60
CA LEU A 290 -7.55 7.62 14.17
C LEU A 290 -8.28 7.62 12.82
N SER A 291 -8.25 8.72 12.07
CA SER A 291 -8.98 8.79 10.81
C SER A 291 -8.58 7.62 9.90
N ARG A 292 -9.57 6.98 9.28
CA ARG A 292 -9.37 5.85 8.36
C ARG A 292 -8.70 4.61 9.00
N SER A 293 -8.68 4.48 10.33
CA SER A 293 -8.14 3.29 10.99
C SER A 293 -9.16 2.15 11.06
N ASN A 294 -8.68 0.92 11.22
CA ASN A 294 -9.51 -0.26 11.41
C ASN A 294 -9.49 -0.70 12.89
N LEU A 295 -10.54 -0.38 13.65
CA LEU A 295 -10.75 -0.81 15.03
C LEU A 295 -11.83 -1.92 15.14
N ASN A 296 -12.07 -2.68 14.07
CA ASN A 296 -13.09 -3.73 14.08
C ASN A 296 -12.87 -4.71 15.24
N GLY A 297 -13.87 -4.86 16.12
CA GLY A 297 -13.80 -5.73 17.29
C GLY A 297 -12.83 -5.30 18.39
N ALA A 298 -12.28 -4.07 18.35
CA ALA A 298 -11.38 -3.59 19.40
C ALA A 298 -12.13 -3.36 20.72
N ASN A 299 -11.44 -3.55 21.85
CA ASN A 299 -11.98 -3.26 23.18
C ASN A 299 -11.49 -1.90 23.67
N LEU A 300 -12.35 -0.88 23.70
CA LEU A 300 -12.08 0.48 24.19
C LEU A 300 -12.85 0.78 25.49
N GLN A 301 -13.25 -0.24 26.25
CA GLN A 301 -13.96 -0.05 27.52
C GLN A 301 -13.19 0.90 28.46
N GLU A 302 -13.88 1.86 29.06
CA GLU A 302 -13.31 2.86 29.98
C GLU A 302 -12.18 3.74 29.38
N ALA A 303 -11.96 3.72 28.05
CA ALA A 303 -10.93 4.54 27.43
C ALA A 303 -11.30 6.03 27.45
N LYS A 304 -10.30 6.90 27.57
CA LYS A 304 -10.46 8.36 27.39
C LYS A 304 -10.17 8.69 25.94
N ILE A 305 -11.15 9.17 25.21
CA ILE A 305 -11.09 9.40 23.76
C ILE A 305 -11.66 10.79 23.47
N THR A 306 -11.30 11.81 24.26
CA THR A 306 -11.88 13.16 24.10
C THR A 306 -11.20 13.93 22.98
N ASN A 307 -11.97 14.70 22.21
CA ASN A 307 -11.48 15.50 21.09
C ASN A 307 -10.63 14.71 20.06
N ALA A 308 -10.88 13.41 19.94
CA ALA A 308 -10.21 12.52 19.00
C ALA A 308 -10.78 12.67 17.59
N ARG A 309 -9.99 12.31 16.57
CA ARG A 309 -10.41 12.31 15.16
C ARG A 309 -10.52 10.86 14.67
N LEU A 310 -11.73 10.33 14.59
CA LEU A 310 -12.07 8.98 14.11
C LEU A 310 -12.83 9.00 12.77
N LEU A 311 -12.62 10.06 11.98
CA LEU A 311 -13.27 10.22 10.68
C LEU A 311 -13.01 9.00 9.78
N TRP A 312 -14.07 8.39 9.22
CA TRP A 312 -13.99 7.17 8.39
C TRP A 312 -13.44 5.91 9.09
N ALA A 313 -13.26 5.93 10.41
CA ALA A 313 -12.74 4.76 11.12
C ALA A 313 -13.77 3.61 11.11
N ASN A 314 -13.29 2.39 11.00
CA ASN A 314 -14.14 1.21 11.14
C ASN A 314 -14.09 0.72 12.58
N LEU A 315 -15.13 1.02 13.37
CA LEU A 315 -15.28 0.52 14.74
C LEU A 315 -16.29 -0.64 14.83
N SER A 316 -16.67 -1.26 13.71
CA SER A 316 -17.72 -2.29 13.74
C SER A 316 -17.40 -3.38 14.78
N GLY A 317 -18.33 -3.69 15.68
CA GLY A 317 -18.15 -4.68 16.76
C GLY A 317 -17.26 -4.24 17.91
N ALA A 318 -16.79 -2.99 17.95
CA ALA A 318 -15.97 -2.50 19.05
C ALA A 318 -16.78 -2.33 20.34
N ASN A 319 -16.13 -2.54 21.48
CA ASN A 319 -16.69 -2.27 22.80
C ASN A 319 -16.23 -0.89 23.29
N LEU A 320 -17.15 0.06 23.43
CA LEU A 320 -16.91 1.43 23.90
C LEU A 320 -17.63 1.72 25.22
N ALA A 321 -18.05 0.68 25.95
CA ALA A 321 -18.76 0.85 27.21
C ALA A 321 -17.96 1.70 28.20
N PHE A 322 -18.62 2.65 28.86
CA PHE A 322 -18.03 3.58 29.84
C PHE A 322 -16.89 4.47 29.32
N SER A 323 -16.64 4.49 28.01
CA SER A 323 -15.60 5.36 27.43
C SER A 323 -16.04 6.82 27.36
N ASN A 324 -15.08 7.75 27.29
CA ASN A 324 -15.36 9.18 27.14
C ASN A 324 -14.95 9.67 25.75
N LEU A 325 -15.93 9.91 24.87
CA LEU A 325 -15.74 10.43 23.51
C LEU A 325 -16.14 11.92 23.37
N GLU A 326 -16.16 12.68 24.46
CA GLU A 326 -16.61 14.07 24.41
C GLU A 326 -15.85 14.90 23.36
N GLY A 327 -16.59 15.59 22.50
CA GLY A 327 -16.04 16.44 21.44
C GLY A 327 -15.34 15.71 20.29
N SER A 328 -15.39 14.37 20.26
CA SER A 328 -14.71 13.59 19.21
C SER A 328 -15.45 13.61 17.88
N ASN A 329 -14.68 13.56 16.79
CA ASN A 329 -15.22 13.50 15.44
C ASN A 329 -15.24 12.05 14.94
N LEU A 330 -16.44 11.45 14.89
CA LEU A 330 -16.75 10.13 14.34
C LEU A 330 -17.51 10.23 13.00
N SER A 331 -17.41 11.36 12.28
CA SER A 331 -18.14 11.51 11.03
C SER A 331 -17.77 10.42 10.04
N ARG A 332 -18.79 9.82 9.41
CA ARG A 332 -18.67 8.69 8.48
C ARG A 332 -17.97 7.44 9.06
N ALA A 333 -17.87 7.33 10.38
CA ALA A 333 -17.36 6.12 11.02
C ALA A 333 -18.37 4.96 10.87
N LYS A 334 -17.86 3.75 10.68
CA LYS A 334 -18.69 2.54 10.72
C LYS A 334 -18.81 2.07 12.16
N LEU A 335 -20.01 2.17 12.72
CA LEU A 335 -20.31 1.91 14.13
C LEU A 335 -21.28 0.74 14.29
N ASN A 336 -21.27 -0.22 13.36
CA ASN A 336 -22.20 -1.35 13.35
C ASN A 336 -21.87 -2.35 14.48
N ASN A 337 -22.88 -2.81 15.23
CA ASN A 337 -22.71 -3.69 16.41
C ASN A 337 -21.78 -3.10 17.49
N VAL A 338 -21.69 -1.77 17.61
CA VAL A 338 -20.86 -1.14 18.65
C VAL A 338 -21.62 -1.07 19.97
N ASP A 339 -20.93 -1.32 21.08
CA ASP A 339 -21.45 -1.12 22.42
C ASP A 339 -21.05 0.25 22.98
N PHE A 340 -21.99 1.20 23.05
CA PHE A 340 -21.80 2.51 23.72
C PHE A 340 -22.45 2.57 25.11
N TYR A 341 -22.68 1.44 25.79
CA TYR A 341 -23.30 1.44 27.12
C TYR A 341 -22.60 2.40 28.09
N ASN A 342 -23.33 3.39 28.62
CA ASN A 342 -22.79 4.47 29.47
C ASN A 342 -21.60 5.27 28.88
N ALA A 343 -21.38 5.24 27.57
CA ALA A 343 -20.34 6.07 26.95
C ALA A 343 -20.72 7.55 26.97
N ASN A 344 -19.75 8.45 27.07
CA ASN A 344 -19.98 9.88 26.95
C ASN A 344 -19.74 10.35 25.51
N LEU A 345 -20.81 10.60 24.75
CA LEU A 345 -20.77 11.14 23.38
C LEU A 345 -21.13 12.64 23.34
N LYS A 346 -21.05 13.34 24.47
CA LYS A 346 -21.40 14.76 24.55
C LYS A 346 -20.61 15.56 23.51
N LYS A 347 -21.29 16.40 22.72
CA LYS A 347 -20.68 17.20 21.64
C LYS A 347 -19.89 16.40 20.59
N ALA A 348 -20.02 15.06 20.56
CA ALA A 348 -19.38 14.25 19.54
C ALA A 348 -20.04 14.51 18.19
N ASN A 349 -19.25 14.54 17.12
CA ASN A 349 -19.76 14.64 15.76
C ASN A 349 -19.91 13.24 15.17
N LEU A 350 -21.15 12.80 14.96
CA LEU A 350 -21.52 11.52 14.36
C LEU A 350 -22.15 11.72 12.98
N ASN A 351 -21.93 12.86 12.34
CA ASN A 351 -22.54 13.15 11.04
C ASN A 351 -22.19 12.05 10.01
N ASN A 352 -23.21 11.56 9.28
CA ASN A 352 -23.08 10.45 8.33
C ASN A 352 -22.53 9.13 8.92
N ALA A 353 -22.46 8.96 10.24
CA ALA A 353 -21.99 7.72 10.84
C ALA A 353 -23.01 6.58 10.70
N GLU A 354 -22.53 5.34 10.60
CA GLU A 354 -23.40 4.17 10.43
C GLU A 354 -23.56 3.40 11.75
N LEU A 355 -24.66 3.64 12.46
CA LEU A 355 -25.00 2.99 13.73
C LEU A 355 -26.06 1.88 13.52
N LEU A 356 -25.83 0.99 12.56
CA LEU A 356 -26.78 -0.09 12.22
C LEU A 356 -26.48 -1.38 12.99
N LYS A 357 -27.31 -2.42 12.81
CA LYS A 357 -27.07 -3.79 13.28
C LYS A 357 -26.73 -3.83 14.78
N ASN A 358 -27.74 -3.71 15.65
CA ASN A 358 -27.62 -3.89 17.10
C ASN A 358 -26.66 -2.94 17.85
N THR A 359 -26.25 -1.83 17.25
CA THR A 359 -25.47 -0.80 17.96
C THR A 359 -26.24 -0.31 19.18
N MET A 360 -25.64 -0.41 20.36
CA MET A 360 -26.27 -0.10 21.64
C MET A 360 -25.92 1.32 22.08
N LEU A 361 -26.93 2.13 22.41
CA LEU A 361 -26.77 3.50 22.93
C LEU A 361 -27.36 3.66 24.35
N ILE A 362 -27.61 2.56 25.06
CA ILE A 362 -28.26 2.59 26.38
C ILE A 362 -27.42 3.44 27.35
N ASN A 363 -28.03 4.50 27.89
CA ASN A 363 -27.39 5.49 28.77
C ASN A 363 -26.19 6.23 28.16
N ALA A 364 -25.93 6.09 26.87
CA ALA A 364 -24.89 6.88 26.21
C ALA A 364 -25.28 8.36 26.23
N ASN A 365 -24.40 9.25 26.69
CA ASN A 365 -24.69 10.67 26.77
C ASN A 365 -24.59 11.33 25.39
N LEU A 366 -25.74 11.69 24.80
CA LEU A 366 -25.85 12.30 23.47
C LEU A 366 -26.10 13.81 23.53
N GLU A 367 -25.94 14.45 24.70
CA GLU A 367 -26.15 15.89 24.84
C GLU A 367 -25.28 16.67 23.84
N GLU A 368 -25.90 17.54 23.03
CA GLU A 368 -25.23 18.35 22.00
C GLU A 368 -24.46 17.53 20.94
N ALA A 369 -24.61 16.20 20.87
CA ALA A 369 -24.02 15.39 19.82
C ALA A 369 -24.62 15.76 18.46
N ASN A 370 -23.82 15.77 17.41
CA ASN A 370 -24.29 15.99 16.04
C ASN A 370 -24.63 14.65 15.39
N LEU A 371 -25.92 14.38 15.18
CA LEU A 371 -26.45 13.16 14.57
C LEU A 371 -27.01 13.39 13.16
N ILE A 372 -26.74 14.54 12.54
CA ILE A 372 -27.22 14.88 11.19
C ILE A 372 -26.69 13.83 10.20
N GLU A 373 -27.58 13.24 9.41
CA GLU A 373 -27.35 12.19 8.41
C GLU A 373 -26.80 10.88 8.98
N ALA A 374 -26.77 10.73 10.31
CA ALA A 374 -26.40 9.46 10.93
C ALA A 374 -27.47 8.40 10.66
N LYS A 375 -27.03 7.19 10.33
CA LYS A 375 -27.92 6.06 10.02
C LYS A 375 -28.15 5.22 11.27
N PHE A 376 -29.41 4.97 11.59
CA PHE A 376 -29.82 4.19 12.76
C PHE A 376 -30.71 3.02 12.35
N TRP A 377 -30.73 1.94 13.14
CA TRP A 377 -31.59 0.80 12.85
C TRP A 377 -32.98 0.90 13.50
N SER A 378 -33.18 1.82 14.46
CA SER A 378 -34.50 2.15 14.98
C SER A 378 -34.51 3.51 15.69
N VAL A 379 -35.71 4.12 15.82
CA VAL A 379 -35.91 5.33 16.64
C VAL A 379 -35.62 5.07 18.12
N ASP A 380 -36.01 3.89 18.62
CA ASP A 380 -35.83 3.48 20.01
C ASP A 380 -34.34 3.39 20.39
N GLN A 381 -33.48 2.97 19.46
CA GLN A 381 -32.02 2.98 19.63
C GLN A 381 -31.53 4.35 20.11
N VAL A 382 -31.94 5.43 19.45
CA VAL A 382 -31.51 6.80 19.79
C VAL A 382 -32.12 7.26 21.11
N LYS A 383 -33.41 6.97 21.34
CA LYS A 383 -34.14 7.40 22.54
C LYS A 383 -33.66 6.72 23.84
N ARG A 384 -32.93 5.61 23.74
CA ARG A 384 -32.27 4.97 24.89
C ARG A 384 -31.01 5.70 25.37
N GLY A 385 -30.48 6.64 24.58
CA GLY A 385 -29.39 7.51 24.98
C GLY A 385 -29.85 8.59 25.97
N LYS A 386 -28.96 9.03 26.84
CA LYS A 386 -29.22 10.15 27.76
C LYS A 386 -29.08 11.47 27.02
N GLY A 387 -30.04 12.39 27.18
CA GLY A 387 -29.97 13.73 26.59
C GLY A 387 -30.08 13.75 25.06
N TRP A 388 -30.63 12.67 24.47
CA TRP A 388 -30.85 12.53 23.04
C TRP A 388 -31.71 13.67 22.48
N GLU A 389 -32.59 14.27 23.28
CA GLU A 389 -33.44 15.39 22.92
C GLU A 389 -32.60 16.61 22.51
N LYS A 390 -31.46 16.82 23.18
CA LYS A 390 -30.52 17.93 22.96
C LYS A 390 -29.52 17.67 21.84
N ALA A 391 -29.48 16.46 21.27
CA ALA A 391 -28.64 16.17 20.11
C ALA A 391 -29.14 16.94 18.88
N GLN A 392 -28.22 17.39 18.02
CA GLN A 392 -28.57 17.97 16.71
C GLN A 392 -29.02 16.83 15.79
N LYS A 393 -30.22 16.98 15.21
CA LYS A 393 -30.89 15.98 14.36
C LYS A 393 -31.71 16.73 13.32
N GLU A 394 -32.02 16.07 12.21
CA GLU A 394 -32.94 16.58 11.19
C GLU A 394 -34.37 16.66 11.73
N ASN A 395 -35.17 17.59 11.22
CA ASN A 395 -36.54 17.80 11.67
C ASN A 395 -37.43 16.55 11.50
N ASN A 396 -37.11 15.68 10.54
CA ASN A 396 -37.85 14.47 10.16
C ASN A 396 -37.06 13.17 10.40
N TRP A 397 -36.02 13.18 11.24
CA TRP A 397 -35.10 12.06 11.46
C TRP A 397 -35.81 10.72 11.74
N GLU A 398 -36.90 10.71 12.53
CA GLU A 398 -37.66 9.49 12.83
C GLU A 398 -38.26 8.84 11.57
N LYS A 399 -38.75 9.67 10.64
CA LYS A 399 -39.30 9.19 9.36
C LYS A 399 -38.20 8.68 8.44
N MET A 400 -37.03 9.31 8.47
CA MET A 400 -35.86 8.90 7.67
C MET A 400 -35.35 7.51 8.10
N ILE A 401 -35.42 7.18 9.40
CA ILE A 401 -35.09 5.83 9.88
C ILE A 401 -36.10 4.79 9.37
N ALA A 402 -37.39 5.13 9.40
CA ALA A 402 -38.46 4.21 8.96
C ALA A 402 -38.46 3.99 7.44
N ASN A 403 -38.15 5.05 6.68
CA ASN A 403 -38.09 5.03 5.21
C ASN A 403 -36.75 5.66 4.76
N PRO A 404 -35.67 4.87 4.73
CA PRO A 404 -34.37 5.38 4.32
C PRO A 404 -34.45 5.82 2.86
N VAL A 405 -34.29 7.12 2.62
CA VAL A 405 -34.11 7.67 1.28
C VAL A 405 -32.68 7.34 0.86
N ILE A 406 -32.52 6.72 -0.31
CA ILE A 406 -31.19 6.57 -0.91
C ILE A 406 -30.89 7.90 -1.59
N ASP A 407 -30.22 8.79 -0.89
CA ASP A 407 -29.73 10.02 -1.50
C ASP A 407 -28.68 9.70 -2.56
N LYS A 408 -28.79 10.41 -3.68
CA LYS A 408 -27.80 10.30 -4.76
C LYS A 408 -26.49 10.92 -4.26
N PRO A 409 -25.34 10.27 -4.45
CA PRO A 409 -24.06 10.87 -4.13
C PRO A 409 -23.88 12.21 -4.85
N LYS A 410 -23.54 13.26 -4.10
CA LYS A 410 -23.27 14.60 -4.62
C LYS A 410 -21.79 14.72 -4.97
N ILE A 411 -21.49 14.86 -6.26
CA ILE A 411 -20.14 14.94 -6.80
C ILE A 411 -19.83 16.40 -7.16
N GLY A 412 -18.95 17.01 -6.37
CA GLY A 412 -18.37 18.31 -6.64
C GLY A 412 -17.27 18.24 -7.69
N LEU A 413 -17.31 19.10 -8.71
CA LEU A 413 -16.23 19.26 -9.69
C LEU A 413 -15.74 20.71 -9.70
N VAL A 414 -14.46 20.91 -9.40
CA VAL A 414 -13.78 22.20 -9.57
C VAL A 414 -13.39 22.36 -11.04
N LYS A 415 -13.81 23.46 -11.67
CA LYS A 415 -13.50 23.78 -13.08
C LYS A 415 -12.64 25.03 -13.17
N TYR A 416 -11.66 25.02 -14.08
CA TYR A 416 -10.91 26.23 -14.44
C TYR A 416 -11.49 26.87 -15.71
N ARG A 417 -11.65 28.19 -15.66
CA ARG A 417 -12.14 28.94 -16.81
C ARG A 417 -11.17 28.82 -17.99
N GLY A 418 -11.71 28.47 -19.15
CA GLY A 418 -10.96 28.33 -20.41
C GLY A 418 -10.33 26.95 -20.62
N TRP A 419 -10.42 26.03 -19.66
CA TRP A 419 -9.91 24.67 -19.80
C TRP A 419 -11.05 23.72 -20.20
N THR A 420 -11.03 23.24 -21.43
CA THR A 420 -12.11 22.40 -21.96
C THR A 420 -12.06 20.96 -21.43
N ILE A 421 -10.95 20.51 -20.84
CA ILE A 421 -10.81 19.17 -20.25
C ILE A 421 -11.85 18.90 -19.14
N PHE A 422 -12.31 19.93 -18.44
CA PHE A 422 -13.31 19.79 -17.36
C PHE A 422 -14.70 19.43 -17.88
N GLU A 423 -15.01 19.74 -19.13
CA GLU A 423 -16.26 19.30 -19.76
C GLU A 423 -16.25 17.78 -19.96
N ASP A 424 -15.09 17.19 -20.27
CA ASP A 424 -14.94 15.74 -20.36
C ASP A 424 -14.95 15.09 -19.00
N TYR A 425 -14.32 15.70 -18.00
CA TYR A 425 -14.46 15.20 -16.62
C TYR A 425 -15.92 15.17 -16.22
N GLN A 426 -16.69 16.24 -16.47
CA GLN A 426 -18.12 16.25 -16.20
C GLN A 426 -18.86 15.12 -16.92
N LYS A 427 -18.62 14.92 -18.23
CA LYS A 427 -19.22 13.80 -18.99
C LYS A 427 -18.85 12.43 -18.41
N GLY A 428 -17.62 12.28 -17.92
CA GLY A 428 -17.17 11.09 -17.22
C GLY A 428 -17.97 10.81 -15.94
N ILE A 429 -18.24 11.86 -15.16
CA ILE A 429 -19.12 11.77 -13.96
C ILE A 429 -20.54 11.40 -14.38
N GLU A 430 -21.11 12.06 -15.41
CA GLU A 430 -22.46 11.81 -15.92
C GLU A 430 -22.66 10.35 -16.36
N LYS A 431 -21.62 9.71 -16.92
CA LYS A 431 -21.65 8.29 -17.33
C LYS A 431 -21.84 7.31 -16.17
N VAL A 432 -21.45 7.68 -14.94
CA VAL A 432 -21.65 6.81 -13.77
C VAL A 432 -23.15 6.66 -13.47
N GLY A 433 -23.94 7.72 -13.71
CA GLY A 433 -25.37 7.74 -13.43
C GLY A 433 -25.69 7.71 -11.93
N GLY A 434 -26.91 8.09 -11.58
CA GLY A 434 -27.37 8.04 -10.17
C GLY A 434 -26.67 9.02 -9.22
N THR A 435 -25.93 10.00 -9.74
CA THR A 435 -25.25 11.05 -8.97
C THR A 435 -25.89 12.43 -9.20
N GLU A 436 -25.74 13.33 -8.25
CA GLU A 436 -25.96 14.77 -8.43
C GLU A 436 -24.62 15.45 -8.68
N ILE A 437 -24.50 16.32 -9.68
CA ILE A 437 -23.23 16.96 -10.03
C ILE A 437 -23.31 18.45 -9.72
N ILE A 438 -22.39 18.92 -8.87
CA ILE A 438 -22.27 20.33 -8.51
C ILE A 438 -20.94 20.85 -9.05
N THR A 439 -20.98 21.80 -9.97
CA THR A 439 -19.76 22.34 -10.59
C THR A 439 -19.50 23.77 -10.16
N VAL A 440 -18.27 24.08 -9.76
CA VAL A 440 -17.86 25.44 -9.38
C VAL A 440 -16.70 25.88 -10.28
N ASP A 441 -16.89 27.00 -10.98
CA ASP A 441 -15.84 27.69 -11.74
C ASP A 441 -14.95 28.46 -10.75
N SER A 442 -13.66 28.11 -10.70
CA SER A 442 -12.66 28.83 -9.92
C SER A 442 -12.15 30.08 -10.65
N GLY A 443 -12.48 30.33 -11.91
CA GLY A 443 -11.95 31.47 -12.65
C GLY A 443 -10.44 31.36 -12.91
N PHE A 444 -9.72 32.49 -12.91
CA PHE A 444 -8.29 32.56 -13.22
C PHE A 444 -7.44 32.66 -11.95
N GLY A 445 -6.53 31.71 -11.72
CA GLY A 445 -5.51 31.78 -10.68
C GLY A 445 -5.75 30.89 -9.45
N ILE A 446 -4.64 30.54 -8.80
CA ILE A 446 -4.55 29.49 -7.77
C ILE A 446 -5.39 29.77 -6.51
N GLU A 447 -5.45 31.01 -6.02
CA GLU A 447 -6.22 31.35 -4.81
C GLU A 447 -7.73 31.07 -4.95
N ASN A 448 -8.19 30.93 -6.20
CA ASN A 448 -9.58 30.67 -6.46
C ASN A 448 -9.96 29.18 -6.44
N GLU A 449 -8.99 28.25 -6.52
CA GLU A 449 -9.25 26.81 -6.37
C GLU A 449 -9.71 26.51 -4.93
N ALA A 450 -8.98 27.02 -3.94
CA ALA A 450 -9.34 26.88 -2.53
C ALA A 450 -10.75 27.44 -2.25
N ASN A 451 -11.08 28.61 -2.81
CA ASN A 451 -12.43 29.19 -2.70
C ASN A 451 -13.50 28.36 -3.42
N ALA A 452 -13.17 27.70 -4.53
CA ALA A 452 -14.09 26.80 -5.22
C ALA A 452 -14.38 25.55 -4.38
N ILE A 453 -13.35 24.97 -3.76
CA ILE A 453 -13.49 23.87 -2.80
C ILE A 453 -14.38 24.29 -1.62
N GLU A 454 -14.19 25.49 -1.07
CA GLU A 454 -15.03 26.02 0.02
C GLU A 454 -16.50 26.18 -0.38
N LYS A 455 -16.79 26.62 -1.61
CA LYS A 455 -18.16 26.68 -2.13
C LYS A 455 -18.78 25.29 -2.32
N LEU A 456 -17.98 24.32 -2.76
CA LEU A 456 -18.43 22.93 -2.86
C LEU A 456 -18.74 22.35 -1.48
N ILE A 457 -17.89 22.58 -0.47
CA ILE A 457 -18.16 22.21 0.93
C ILE A 457 -19.48 22.82 1.40
N ALA A 458 -19.70 24.11 1.15
CA ALA A 458 -20.94 24.81 1.52
C ALA A 458 -22.19 24.28 0.78
N SER A 459 -21.99 23.60 -0.35
CA SER A 459 -23.04 22.93 -1.13
C SER A 459 -23.26 21.47 -0.70
N ASP A 460 -22.61 21.04 0.38
CA ASP A 460 -22.81 19.73 1.00
C ASP A 460 -22.53 18.55 0.04
N VAL A 461 -21.36 18.59 -0.63
CA VAL A 461 -20.92 17.51 -1.53
C VAL A 461 -20.30 16.33 -0.76
N ASP A 462 -20.49 15.12 -1.28
CA ASP A 462 -19.86 13.90 -0.72
C ASP A 462 -18.42 13.72 -1.22
N VAL A 463 -18.20 13.99 -2.52
CA VAL A 463 -16.93 13.78 -3.22
C VAL A 463 -16.53 15.08 -3.90
N ILE A 464 -15.26 15.46 -3.84
CA ILE A 464 -14.71 16.56 -4.63
C ILE A 464 -13.66 16.01 -5.58
N LEU A 465 -13.92 16.18 -6.88
CA LEU A 465 -12.96 15.95 -7.95
C LEU A 465 -12.33 17.28 -8.35
N PHE A 466 -11.00 17.32 -8.40
CA PHE A 466 -10.26 18.53 -8.76
C PHE A 466 -8.94 18.16 -9.44
N ARG A 467 -8.44 19.05 -10.30
CA ARG A 467 -7.07 18.99 -10.84
C ARG A 467 -6.29 20.13 -10.18
N PRO A 468 -5.33 19.85 -9.27
CA PRO A 468 -4.68 20.91 -8.51
C PRO A 468 -3.81 21.81 -9.40
N GLN A 469 -4.02 23.12 -9.33
CA GLN A 469 -3.12 24.09 -9.98
C GLN A 469 -1.86 24.36 -9.15
N ASP A 470 -2.01 24.38 -7.82
CA ASP A 470 -0.91 24.54 -6.88
C ASP A 470 -1.15 23.63 -5.67
N PRO A 471 -0.37 22.55 -5.56
CA PRO A 471 -0.53 21.61 -4.48
C PRO A 471 -0.39 22.18 -3.07
N ILE A 472 0.31 23.31 -2.91
CA ILE A 472 0.58 23.92 -1.60
C ILE A 472 -0.58 24.83 -1.20
N LYS A 473 -1.06 25.68 -2.11
CA LYS A 473 -2.11 26.67 -1.80
C LYS A 473 -3.49 26.05 -1.62
N SER A 474 -3.78 24.94 -2.30
CA SER A 474 -5.08 24.25 -2.17
C SER A 474 -5.17 23.35 -0.93
N ALA A 475 -4.02 22.97 -0.35
CA ALA A 475 -3.97 22.02 0.76
C ALA A 475 -4.88 22.40 1.96
N PRO A 476 -4.93 23.65 2.45
CA PRO A 476 -5.80 23.98 3.58
C PRO A 476 -7.30 23.74 3.32
N ALA A 477 -7.78 24.05 2.11
CA ALA A 477 -9.17 23.83 1.73
C ALA A 477 -9.47 22.33 1.56
N ILE A 478 -8.54 21.56 1.00
CA ILE A 478 -8.62 20.09 0.89
C ILE A 478 -8.66 19.45 2.28
N THR A 479 -7.77 19.86 3.19
CA THR A 479 -7.75 19.42 4.59
C THR A 479 -9.06 19.75 5.29
N LYS A 480 -9.63 20.93 5.03
CA LYS A 480 -10.94 21.30 5.59
C LYS A 480 -12.05 20.39 5.06
N ALA A 481 -12.13 20.17 3.75
CA ALA A 481 -13.08 19.25 3.12
C ALA A 481 -12.97 17.85 3.75
N TYR A 482 -11.74 17.34 3.85
CA TYR A 482 -11.46 16.06 4.49
C TYR A 482 -11.95 16.01 5.94
N ASN A 483 -11.62 17.01 6.78
CA ASN A 483 -12.03 17.01 8.19
C ASN A 483 -13.56 17.11 8.38
N LEU A 484 -14.28 17.63 7.39
CA LEU A 484 -15.74 17.66 7.34
C LEU A 484 -16.35 16.35 6.80
N GLY A 485 -15.52 15.38 6.40
CA GLY A 485 -15.96 14.09 5.90
C GLY A 485 -16.19 14.05 4.39
N VAL A 486 -15.84 15.08 3.64
CA VAL A 486 -15.84 15.03 2.16
C VAL A 486 -14.71 14.12 1.69
N ILE A 487 -14.84 13.52 0.50
CA ILE A 487 -13.84 12.67 -0.16
C ILE A 487 -13.13 13.47 -1.27
N PRO A 488 -11.92 14.01 -1.05
CA PRO A 488 -11.15 14.66 -2.11
C PRO A 488 -10.43 13.62 -2.98
N ILE A 489 -10.52 13.76 -4.30
CA ILE A 489 -9.80 12.95 -5.31
C ILE A 489 -9.18 13.88 -6.36
N ALA A 490 -7.88 13.71 -6.60
CA ALA A 490 -7.14 14.49 -7.58
C ALA A 490 -7.17 13.83 -8.97
N LEU A 491 -7.26 14.63 -10.02
CA LEU A 491 -7.26 14.21 -11.43
C LEU A 491 -6.14 14.93 -12.19
N GLY A 492 -5.52 14.24 -13.15
CA GLY A 492 -4.52 14.79 -14.06
C GLY A 492 -3.16 14.99 -13.41
N ASP A 493 -3.08 15.89 -12.43
CA ASP A 493 -1.84 16.21 -11.72
C ASP A 493 -1.96 15.79 -10.25
N CYS A 494 -1.06 14.94 -9.78
CA CYS A 494 -1.03 14.58 -8.37
C CYS A 494 -0.32 15.64 -7.54
N LEU A 495 -0.84 15.86 -6.35
CA LEU A 495 -0.18 16.66 -5.35
C LEU A 495 1.14 15.94 -4.95
N ASN A 496 2.29 16.55 -5.19
CA ASN A 496 3.60 15.89 -5.11
C ASN A 496 4.26 16.03 -3.72
N THR A 497 3.48 15.97 -2.64
CA THR A 497 3.98 16.13 -1.26
C THR A 497 3.43 15.05 -0.34
N LYS A 498 4.23 14.58 0.63
CA LYS A 498 3.78 13.68 1.71
C LYS A 498 2.54 14.20 2.46
N ASP A 499 2.31 15.51 2.47
CA ASP A 499 1.15 16.11 3.13
C ASP A 499 -0.15 15.93 2.32
N SER A 500 -0.05 15.87 1.00
CA SER A 500 -1.21 15.66 0.14
C SER A 500 -1.76 14.24 0.14
N GLU A 501 -0.89 13.25 0.42
CA GLU A 501 -1.28 11.86 0.61
C GLU A 501 -2.16 11.68 1.84
N ARG A 502 -2.19 12.62 2.80
CA ARG A 502 -2.93 12.47 4.07
C ARG A 502 -4.42 12.73 3.91
N ASP A 503 -4.80 13.77 3.16
CA ASP A 503 -6.17 14.28 3.12
C ASP A 503 -6.89 13.97 1.78
N VAL A 504 -6.16 13.52 0.75
CA VAL A 504 -6.72 13.00 -0.50
C VAL A 504 -6.89 11.48 -0.44
N PHE A 505 -7.92 10.93 -1.08
CA PHE A 505 -8.17 9.48 -1.11
C PHE A 505 -7.50 8.77 -2.29
N ALA A 506 -7.48 9.42 -3.45
CA ALA A 506 -6.89 8.88 -4.65
C ALA A 506 -6.38 10.01 -5.55
N CYS A 507 -5.43 9.66 -6.40
CA CYS A 507 -5.05 10.47 -7.53
C CYS A 507 -4.99 9.64 -8.80
N TYR A 508 -5.51 10.19 -9.89
CA TYR A 508 -5.49 9.62 -11.22
C TYR A 508 -4.66 10.52 -12.12
N GLU A 509 -3.40 10.14 -12.33
CA GLU A 509 -2.44 10.88 -13.15
C GLU A 509 -2.29 10.22 -14.52
N SER A 510 -2.20 11.04 -15.56
CA SER A 510 -1.94 10.57 -16.92
C SER A 510 -0.46 10.14 -17.05
N ASP A 511 -0.18 9.03 -17.73
CA ASP A 511 1.22 8.65 -18.02
C ASP A 511 1.82 9.53 -19.11
N SER A 512 2.17 10.76 -18.73
CA SER A 512 2.62 11.81 -19.61
C SER A 512 3.92 11.43 -20.35
N VAL A 513 4.81 10.66 -19.72
CA VAL A 513 6.03 10.18 -20.39
C VAL A 513 5.69 9.12 -21.43
N GLN A 514 4.86 8.14 -21.08
CA GLN A 514 4.48 7.07 -21.99
C GLN A 514 3.67 7.61 -23.18
N MET A 515 2.81 8.61 -22.97
CA MET A 515 2.09 9.34 -24.04
C MET A 515 3.04 9.86 -25.12
N GLY A 516 4.09 10.58 -24.70
CA GLY A 516 5.10 11.09 -25.61
C GLY A 516 5.82 9.96 -26.35
N TYR A 517 6.24 8.94 -25.60
CA TYR A 517 6.98 7.79 -26.13
C TYR A 517 6.20 7.04 -27.21
N ASP A 518 4.94 6.71 -26.94
CA ASP A 518 4.07 5.98 -27.87
C ASP A 518 3.73 6.83 -29.09
N SER A 519 3.55 8.15 -28.92
CA SER A 519 3.35 9.06 -30.05
C SER A 519 4.54 9.08 -31.01
N ALA A 520 5.77 9.05 -30.49
CA ALA A 520 6.99 9.01 -31.31
C ALA A 520 7.17 7.69 -32.05
N LEU A 521 6.93 6.56 -31.36
CA LEU A 521 7.02 5.23 -31.98
C LEU A 521 6.02 5.09 -33.12
N TYR A 522 4.78 5.53 -32.90
CA TYR A 522 3.76 5.50 -33.94
C TYR A 522 4.12 6.43 -35.10
N LEU A 523 4.54 7.67 -34.81
CA LEU A 523 5.01 8.64 -35.80
C LEU A 523 6.05 8.02 -36.72
N ILE A 524 7.13 7.45 -36.16
CA ILE A 524 8.21 6.88 -36.98
C ILE A 524 7.71 5.70 -37.81
N LYS A 525 6.95 4.78 -37.21
CA LYS A 525 6.43 3.60 -37.90
C LYS A 525 5.52 4.00 -39.06
N SER A 526 4.54 4.88 -38.79
CA SER A 526 3.58 5.37 -39.77
C SER A 526 4.26 6.18 -40.88
N ALA A 527 5.10 7.15 -40.51
CA ALA A 527 5.82 7.98 -41.48
C ALA A 527 6.75 7.15 -42.38
N SER A 528 7.42 6.11 -41.85
CA SER A 528 8.29 5.24 -42.66
C SER A 528 7.55 4.49 -43.77
N LYS A 529 6.27 4.14 -43.53
CA LYS A 529 5.38 3.49 -44.50
C LYS A 529 4.86 4.51 -45.53
N LEU A 530 4.38 5.66 -45.06
CA LEU A 530 3.76 6.69 -45.91
C LEU A 530 4.78 7.49 -46.74
N LEU A 531 6.00 7.65 -46.24
CA LEU A 531 7.09 8.38 -46.87
C LEU A 531 8.18 7.44 -47.40
N THR A 532 7.80 6.26 -47.90
CA THR A 532 8.73 5.23 -48.39
C THR A 532 9.78 5.84 -49.34
N GLY A 533 11.07 5.69 -48.99
CA GLY A 533 12.20 6.22 -49.78
C GLY A 533 12.52 7.71 -49.56
N LYS A 534 11.83 8.41 -48.66
CA LYS A 534 12.11 9.80 -48.25
C LYS A 534 12.63 9.84 -46.81
N ALA A 535 13.46 10.84 -46.51
CA ALA A 535 13.89 11.11 -45.13
C ALA A 535 12.72 11.63 -44.28
N ILE A 536 12.65 11.21 -43.02
CA ILE A 536 11.65 11.70 -42.05
C ILE A 536 12.19 13.00 -41.44
N ASN A 537 11.62 14.13 -41.86
CA ASN A 537 12.04 15.48 -41.50
C ASN A 537 10.98 16.12 -40.60
N ILE A 538 11.27 16.14 -39.30
CA ILE A 538 10.32 16.48 -38.25
C ILE A 538 10.41 17.98 -37.95
N GLY A 539 9.28 18.67 -38.05
CA GLY A 539 9.02 19.97 -37.44
C GLY A 539 8.36 19.80 -36.08
N LEU A 540 8.85 20.50 -35.07
CA LEU A 540 8.29 20.45 -33.72
C LEU A 540 7.45 21.72 -33.48
N VAL A 541 6.18 21.53 -33.14
CA VAL A 541 5.31 22.59 -32.65
C VAL A 541 5.07 22.29 -31.18
N ASP A 542 5.93 22.81 -30.33
CA ASP A 542 5.89 22.58 -28.90
C ASP A 542 6.04 23.94 -28.24
N GLY A 543 4.90 24.51 -27.81
CA GLY A 543 4.81 25.84 -27.22
C GLY A 543 5.60 26.01 -25.92
N ALA A 544 6.20 24.93 -25.41
CA ALA A 544 7.11 24.98 -24.29
C ALA A 544 8.54 25.33 -24.73
N ASN A 545 9.19 26.22 -23.98
CA ASN A 545 10.64 26.44 -24.07
C ASN A 545 11.36 25.08 -23.87
N SER A 546 11.79 24.48 -24.98
CA SER A 546 12.06 23.04 -25.17
C SER A 546 13.35 22.51 -24.51
N GLN A 547 13.79 23.14 -23.42
CA GLN A 547 15.03 22.79 -22.73
C GLN A 547 14.88 22.27 -21.28
N GLY A 548 13.71 21.78 -20.83
CA GLY A 548 13.79 20.89 -19.65
C GLY A 548 12.61 20.40 -18.82
N VAL A 549 11.33 20.74 -19.06
CA VAL A 549 10.34 20.60 -17.95
C VAL A 549 9.09 19.75 -18.24
N TYR A 550 8.80 19.30 -19.46
CA TYR A 550 7.54 18.56 -19.72
C TYR A 550 7.73 17.04 -19.97
N PRO A 551 7.03 16.17 -19.22
CA PRO A 551 7.18 14.72 -19.34
C PRO A 551 6.88 14.16 -20.74
N TYR A 552 5.92 14.75 -21.46
CA TYR A 552 5.54 14.32 -22.83
C TYR A 552 6.66 14.51 -23.84
N PHE A 553 7.30 15.69 -23.87
CA PHE A 553 8.42 15.94 -24.79
C PHE A 553 9.60 15.02 -24.52
N LYS A 554 9.92 14.79 -23.23
CA LYS A 554 10.95 13.81 -22.82
C LYS A 554 10.60 12.41 -23.33
N GLY A 555 9.35 11.97 -23.15
CA GLY A 555 8.84 10.72 -23.68
C GLY A 555 9.01 10.63 -25.19
N PHE A 556 8.61 11.66 -25.92
CA PHE A 556 8.69 11.75 -27.37
C PHE A 556 10.13 11.61 -27.88
N MET A 557 11.08 12.36 -27.31
CA MET A 557 12.49 12.25 -27.67
C MET A 557 13.09 10.87 -27.39
N ASN A 558 12.70 10.24 -26.27
CA ASN A 558 13.10 8.87 -25.96
C ASN A 558 12.52 7.86 -26.97
N GLY A 559 11.27 8.04 -27.38
CA GLY A 559 10.64 7.19 -28.40
C GLY A 559 11.33 7.33 -29.75
N LEU A 560 11.65 8.56 -30.17
CA LEU A 560 12.38 8.81 -31.42
C LEU A 560 13.75 8.11 -31.43
N THR A 561 14.52 8.27 -30.36
CA THR A 561 15.88 7.69 -30.24
C THR A 561 15.89 6.18 -30.09
N SER A 562 14.78 5.57 -29.66
CA SER A 562 14.67 4.10 -29.54
C SER A 562 14.43 3.38 -30.88
N SER A 563 14.16 4.11 -31.96
CA SER A 563 13.92 3.54 -33.28
C SER A 563 15.19 3.39 -34.11
N ASN A 564 15.28 2.32 -34.90
CA ASN A 564 16.36 2.10 -35.87
C ASN A 564 16.13 2.81 -37.22
N ILE A 565 15.03 3.57 -37.36
CA ILE A 565 14.71 4.31 -38.59
C ILE A 565 15.31 5.71 -38.50
N SER A 566 15.95 6.18 -39.58
CA SER A 566 16.57 7.50 -39.63
C SER A 566 15.54 8.62 -39.66
N TRP A 567 15.71 9.61 -38.77
CA TRP A 567 14.91 10.83 -38.69
C TRP A 567 15.79 12.04 -38.42
N LYS A 568 15.28 13.24 -38.69
CA LYS A 568 15.96 14.50 -38.36
C LYS A 568 14.94 15.54 -37.89
N ILE A 569 15.24 16.21 -36.78
CA ILE A 569 14.53 17.44 -36.40
C ILE A 569 15.08 18.59 -37.24
N ILE A 570 14.20 19.26 -37.99
CA ILE A 570 14.56 20.36 -38.89
C ILE A 570 14.42 21.70 -38.20
N ALA A 571 13.29 21.91 -37.54
CA ALA A 571 12.96 23.15 -36.88
C ALA A 571 12.00 22.91 -35.71
N LEU A 572 11.97 23.89 -34.80
CA LEU A 572 11.06 23.98 -33.68
C LEU A 572 10.46 25.39 -33.66
N THR A 573 9.19 25.52 -33.31
CA THR A 573 8.56 26.79 -32.99
C THR A 573 8.05 26.81 -31.54
N ASP A 574 8.11 27.97 -30.91
CA ASP A 574 7.57 28.28 -29.57
C ASP A 574 6.09 28.71 -29.63
N ALA A 575 5.31 28.12 -30.54
CA ALA A 575 3.90 28.47 -30.70
C ALA A 575 3.09 27.87 -29.54
N GLU A 576 2.57 28.72 -28.65
CA GLU A 576 1.92 28.26 -27.41
C GLU A 576 0.42 28.59 -27.39
N TYR A 577 0.05 29.73 -27.96
CA TYR A 577 -1.31 30.25 -27.90
C TYR A 577 -2.04 30.09 -29.22
N GLY A 578 -3.38 30.01 -29.21
CA GLY A 578 -4.18 29.92 -30.43
C GLY A 578 -3.95 31.06 -31.45
N SER A 579 -3.38 32.19 -31.04
CA SER A 579 -2.97 33.29 -31.91
C SER A 579 -1.66 33.03 -32.68
N ASP A 580 -0.87 32.02 -32.31
CA ASP A 580 0.49 31.80 -32.78
C ASP A 580 0.58 31.03 -34.11
N LYS A 581 -0.54 30.84 -34.82
CA LYS A 581 -0.58 30.16 -36.12
C LYS A 581 0.44 30.71 -37.13
N ALA A 582 0.67 32.02 -37.10
CA ALA A 582 1.66 32.69 -37.97
C ALA A 582 3.10 32.17 -37.73
N LYS A 583 3.45 31.79 -36.51
CA LYS A 583 4.76 31.21 -36.18
C LYS A 583 4.94 29.85 -36.85
N VAL A 584 3.92 28.99 -36.75
CA VAL A 584 3.92 27.66 -37.39
C VAL A 584 4.03 27.78 -38.91
N LYS A 585 3.26 28.68 -39.53
CA LYS A 585 3.35 28.95 -40.97
C LYS A 585 4.75 29.42 -41.39
N LYS A 586 5.35 30.32 -40.62
CA LYS A 586 6.71 30.82 -40.88
C LYS A 586 7.74 29.69 -40.83
N MET A 587 7.62 28.77 -39.87
CA MET A 587 8.48 27.58 -39.78
C MET A 587 8.37 26.73 -41.06
N LEU A 588 7.14 26.41 -41.49
CA LEU A 588 6.90 25.58 -42.69
C LEU A 588 7.36 26.26 -44.00
N GLN A 589 7.20 27.58 -44.10
CA GLN A 589 7.69 28.34 -45.25
C GLN A 589 9.20 28.46 -45.31
N SER A 590 9.86 28.55 -44.14
CA SER A 590 11.33 28.64 -44.04
C SER A 590 12.01 27.29 -44.24
N HIS A 591 11.29 26.20 -43.95
CA HIS A 591 11.79 24.82 -44.00
C HIS A 591 10.85 23.93 -44.82
N PRO A 592 10.79 24.10 -46.15
CA PRO A 592 9.92 23.32 -47.03
C PRO A 592 10.26 21.82 -47.05
N GLU A 593 11.42 21.41 -46.51
CA GLU A 593 11.83 20.03 -46.34
C GLU A 593 11.09 19.29 -45.21
N ILE A 594 10.36 19.99 -44.33
CA ILE A 594 9.52 19.38 -43.28
C ILE A 594 8.40 18.59 -43.94
N ASN A 595 8.29 17.30 -43.59
CA ASN A 595 7.25 16.40 -44.08
C ASN A 595 6.50 15.68 -42.95
N VAL A 596 6.92 15.88 -41.70
CA VAL A 596 6.23 15.40 -40.51
C VAL A 596 6.21 16.52 -39.48
N ILE A 597 5.08 16.73 -38.81
CA ILE A 597 4.97 17.61 -37.64
C ILE A 597 4.58 16.79 -36.42
N TRP A 598 5.22 17.09 -35.29
CA TRP A 598 4.73 16.69 -33.98
C TRP A 598 4.25 17.91 -33.17
N GLY A 599 3.01 17.84 -32.69
CA GLY A 599 2.40 18.82 -31.78
C GLY A 599 2.41 18.34 -30.33
N GLY A 600 2.97 19.15 -29.42
CA GLY A 600 3.17 18.79 -28.01
C GLY A 600 1.98 18.99 -27.06
N SER A 601 0.86 19.52 -27.56
CA SER A 601 -0.34 19.86 -26.79
C SER A 601 -1.56 20.03 -27.70
N ASP A 602 -2.76 20.06 -27.11
CA ASP A 602 -4.00 20.30 -27.85
C ASP A 602 -3.90 21.54 -28.76
N THR A 603 -3.40 22.65 -28.21
CA THR A 603 -3.27 23.92 -28.94
C THR A 603 -2.23 23.84 -30.04
N THR A 604 -1.06 23.26 -29.76
CA THR A 604 0.04 23.23 -30.74
C THR A 604 -0.26 22.31 -31.92
N THR A 605 -0.88 21.16 -31.67
CA THR A 605 -1.28 20.23 -32.73
C THR A 605 -2.40 20.83 -33.58
N ASP A 606 -3.37 21.53 -32.98
CA ASP A 606 -4.43 22.22 -33.71
C ASP A 606 -3.88 23.36 -34.59
N LEU A 607 -2.94 24.15 -34.06
CA LEU A 607 -2.23 25.17 -34.84
C LEU A 607 -1.48 24.56 -36.04
N ALA A 608 -0.88 23.39 -35.87
CA ALA A 608 -0.20 22.67 -36.94
C ALA A 608 -1.18 22.24 -38.04
N ILE A 609 -2.34 21.69 -37.68
CA ILE A 609 -3.41 21.31 -38.63
C ILE A 609 -3.83 22.53 -39.44
N GLN A 610 -4.25 23.60 -38.77
CA GLN A 610 -4.71 24.82 -39.43
C GLN A 610 -3.63 25.44 -40.34
N ALA A 611 -2.36 25.46 -39.90
CA ALA A 611 -1.27 26.02 -40.69
C ALA A 611 -0.97 25.20 -41.95
N VAL A 612 -0.98 23.87 -41.86
CA VAL A 612 -0.77 22.95 -42.99
C VAL A 612 -1.90 23.08 -44.01
N GLU A 613 -3.16 23.12 -43.55
CA GLU A 613 -4.33 23.28 -44.42
C GLU A 613 -4.33 24.64 -45.14
N GLU A 614 -4.11 25.74 -44.41
CA GLU A 614 -4.11 27.09 -45.00
C GLU A 614 -2.94 27.34 -45.95
N LEU A 615 -1.85 26.56 -45.85
CA LEU A 615 -0.73 26.59 -46.79
C LEU A 615 -0.90 25.61 -47.96
N GLY A 616 -1.96 24.81 -47.99
CA GLY A 616 -2.18 23.80 -49.02
C GLY A 616 -1.13 22.67 -48.98
N LEU A 617 -0.69 22.30 -47.77
CA LEU A 617 0.36 21.30 -47.53
C LEU A 617 -0.19 19.93 -47.08
N SER A 618 -1.52 19.73 -47.09
CA SER A 618 -2.19 18.53 -46.58
C SER A 618 -1.68 17.21 -47.21
N ASP A 619 -1.34 17.22 -48.50
CA ASP A 619 -0.80 16.03 -49.19
C ASP A 619 0.72 15.84 -49.01
N LYS A 620 1.39 16.76 -48.29
CA LYS A 620 2.86 16.82 -48.18
C LYS A 620 3.36 16.65 -46.75
N VAL A 621 2.55 17.02 -45.76
CA VAL A 621 2.94 17.06 -44.35
C VAL A 621 1.99 16.21 -43.53
N LEU A 622 2.56 15.22 -42.85
CA LEU A 622 1.84 14.34 -41.92
C LEU A 622 1.89 14.94 -40.51
N ILE A 623 0.77 14.93 -39.78
CA ILE A 623 0.66 15.53 -38.45
C ILE A 623 0.36 14.47 -37.42
N TYR A 624 1.14 14.46 -36.35
CA TYR A 624 1.00 13.60 -35.18
C TYR A 624 1.01 14.51 -33.95
N GLY A 625 0.25 14.20 -32.91
CA GLY A 625 0.37 15.00 -31.70
C GLY A 625 -0.63 14.70 -30.61
N ILE A 626 -0.52 15.49 -29.57
CA ILE A 626 -1.45 15.47 -28.43
C ILE A 626 -2.66 16.32 -28.82
N LEU A 627 -3.83 15.70 -28.82
CA LEU A 627 -5.11 16.35 -29.13
C LEU A 627 -6.21 15.66 -28.33
N LYS A 628 -6.97 16.42 -27.57
CA LYS A 628 -8.24 15.95 -27.00
C LYS A 628 -9.19 15.50 -28.11
N LEU A 629 -9.67 14.25 -28.07
CA LEU A 629 -10.66 13.75 -29.01
C LEU A 629 -12.01 14.50 -28.87
N ASN A 630 -12.42 15.20 -29.93
CA ASN A 630 -13.77 15.74 -30.13
C ASN A 630 -14.37 15.21 -31.46
N ARG A 631 -15.57 15.66 -31.82
CA ARG A 631 -16.22 15.22 -33.06
C ARG A 631 -15.45 15.61 -34.32
N ASP A 632 -14.80 16.77 -34.32
CA ASP A 632 -14.09 17.28 -35.50
C ASP A 632 -12.79 16.51 -35.74
N TYR A 633 -11.96 16.32 -34.72
CA TYR A 633 -10.73 15.53 -34.82
C TYR A 633 -11.03 14.05 -35.11
N ALA A 634 -12.13 13.50 -34.60
CA ALA A 634 -12.57 12.15 -34.97
C ALA A 634 -12.89 12.05 -36.47
N LYS A 635 -13.60 13.03 -37.04
CA LYS A 635 -13.88 13.06 -38.49
C LYS A 635 -12.61 13.28 -39.31
N MET A 636 -11.69 14.10 -38.82
CA MET A 636 -10.38 14.32 -39.44
C MET A 636 -9.56 13.02 -39.49
N LEU A 637 -9.51 12.24 -38.40
CA LEU A 637 -8.86 10.93 -38.37
C LEU A 637 -9.54 9.91 -39.29
N LEU A 638 -10.86 9.96 -39.42
CA LEU A 638 -11.61 9.09 -40.33
C LEU A 638 -11.46 9.45 -41.81
N ASN A 639 -10.85 10.59 -42.13
CA ASN A 639 -10.55 11.02 -43.48
C ASN A 639 -9.10 10.64 -43.85
N PRO A 640 -8.87 9.59 -44.68
CA PRO A 640 -7.52 9.13 -45.01
C PRO A 640 -6.68 10.16 -45.78
N GLN A 641 -7.32 11.17 -46.38
CA GLN A 641 -6.63 12.27 -47.09
C GLN A 641 -6.28 13.44 -46.17
N HIS A 642 -6.76 13.44 -44.92
CA HIS A 642 -6.46 14.50 -43.98
C HIS A 642 -5.03 14.37 -43.43
N PRO A 643 -4.30 15.49 -43.20
CA PRO A 643 -2.92 15.44 -42.73
C PRO A 643 -2.74 14.86 -41.32
N LEU A 644 -3.78 14.91 -40.48
CA LEU A 644 -3.78 14.31 -39.13
C LEU A 644 -3.73 12.78 -39.19
N GLN A 645 -2.60 12.20 -38.81
CA GLN A 645 -2.33 10.77 -38.82
C GLN A 645 -2.53 10.10 -37.45
N LEU A 646 -2.29 10.84 -36.36
CA LEU A 646 -2.33 10.34 -35.00
C LEU A 646 -2.81 11.41 -34.03
N LEU A 647 -3.65 10.99 -33.10
CA LEU A 647 -4.07 11.72 -31.92
C LEU A 647 -3.73 10.92 -30.66
N VAL A 648 -3.15 11.59 -29.67
CA VAL A 648 -2.96 11.04 -28.32
C VAL A 648 -3.68 11.94 -27.30
N ASP A 649 -4.50 11.35 -26.42
CA ASP A 649 -5.18 12.09 -25.36
C ASP A 649 -5.15 11.40 -23.99
N GLU A 650 -5.39 12.18 -22.93
CA GLU A 650 -5.37 11.74 -21.52
C GLU A 650 -6.59 10.87 -21.12
N ASN A 651 -7.51 10.58 -22.03
CA ASN A 651 -8.78 9.90 -21.77
C ASN A 651 -9.58 10.48 -20.57
N PRO A 652 -9.81 11.81 -20.53
CA PRO A 652 -10.33 12.50 -19.34
C PRO A 652 -11.70 11.99 -18.88
N GLN A 653 -12.59 11.63 -19.82
CA GLN A 653 -13.91 11.08 -19.46
C GLN A 653 -13.79 9.78 -18.66
N LYS A 654 -12.88 8.88 -19.07
CA LYS A 654 -12.70 7.61 -18.37
C LYS A 654 -12.03 7.80 -17.01
N VAL A 655 -11.07 8.71 -16.93
CA VAL A 655 -10.43 9.10 -15.66
C VAL A 655 -11.46 9.57 -14.64
N ALA A 656 -12.33 10.52 -15.01
CA ALA A 656 -13.37 11.02 -14.11
C ALA A 656 -14.45 9.98 -13.77
N GLU A 657 -14.82 9.11 -14.72
CA GLU A 657 -15.74 7.99 -14.46
C GLU A 657 -15.19 7.07 -13.37
N GLU A 658 -13.92 6.65 -13.49
CA GLU A 658 -13.29 5.75 -12.52
C GLU A 658 -12.99 6.42 -11.17
N ALA A 659 -12.63 7.70 -11.18
CA ALA A 659 -12.47 8.49 -9.97
C ALA A 659 -13.80 8.66 -9.21
N THR A 660 -14.89 8.91 -9.92
CA THR A 660 -16.23 9.02 -9.34
C THR A 660 -16.66 7.69 -8.72
N LYS A 661 -16.49 6.57 -9.43
CA LYS A 661 -16.76 5.23 -8.89
C LYS A 661 -15.95 4.94 -7.63
N MET A 662 -14.67 5.32 -7.61
CA MET A 662 -13.84 5.21 -6.41
C MET A 662 -14.42 6.01 -5.24
N GLY A 663 -14.81 7.26 -5.48
CA GLY A 663 -15.46 8.10 -4.46
C GLY A 663 -16.72 7.47 -3.89
N ILE A 664 -17.59 6.93 -4.76
CA ILE A 664 -18.82 6.23 -4.35
C ILE A 664 -18.50 4.94 -3.58
N SER A 665 -17.53 4.14 -4.01
CA SER A 665 -17.12 2.94 -3.28
C SER A 665 -16.51 3.26 -1.91
N ILE A 666 -15.82 4.39 -1.76
CA ILE A 666 -15.35 4.87 -0.45
C ILE A 666 -16.54 5.30 0.42
N LEU A 667 -17.48 6.04 -0.16
CA LEU A 667 -18.72 6.49 0.50
C LEU A 667 -19.54 5.30 1.03
N ASN A 668 -19.67 4.25 0.23
CA ASN A 668 -20.35 3.00 0.58
C ASN A 668 -19.51 2.11 1.52
N GLY A 669 -18.25 2.48 1.76
CA GLY A 669 -17.32 1.70 2.56
C GLY A 669 -16.93 0.34 1.96
N GLU A 670 -17.02 0.18 0.65
CA GLU A 670 -16.62 -1.04 -0.10
C GLU A 670 -15.10 -1.18 -0.18
N VAL A 671 -14.37 -0.06 -0.08
CA VAL A 671 -12.91 -0.06 -0.12
C VAL A 671 -12.35 -0.47 1.23
N THR A 672 -11.68 -1.63 1.27
CA THR A 672 -10.85 -2.06 2.40
C THR A 672 -9.39 -1.66 2.14
N GLY A 673 -8.74 -1.07 3.14
CA GLY A 673 -7.42 -0.46 2.99
C GLY A 673 -7.55 1.04 2.66
N TYR A 674 -7.27 1.88 3.66
CA TYR A 674 -7.57 3.30 3.59
C TYR A 674 -6.37 4.18 3.18
N GLY A 675 -5.35 3.53 2.59
CA GLY A 675 -4.19 4.19 2.00
C GLY A 675 -4.57 5.08 0.81
N TYR A 676 -3.75 6.09 0.58
CA TYR A 676 -3.82 6.92 -0.63
C TYR A 676 -3.62 6.04 -1.87
N LYS A 677 -4.52 6.14 -2.85
CA LYS A 677 -4.41 5.38 -4.11
C LYS A 677 -3.85 6.25 -5.21
N TYR A 678 -2.57 6.08 -5.51
CA TYR A 678 -1.95 6.63 -6.70
C TYR A 678 -2.20 5.71 -7.90
N ARG A 679 -2.83 6.23 -8.97
CA ARG A 679 -3.14 5.47 -10.19
C ARG A 679 -2.63 6.22 -11.40
N ILE A 680 -1.70 5.59 -12.11
CA ILE A 680 -1.33 6.00 -13.45
C ILE A 680 -2.43 5.49 -14.40
N PHE A 681 -3.07 6.40 -15.12
CA PHE A 681 -4.13 6.08 -16.05
C PHE A 681 -3.59 6.03 -17.48
N PRO A 682 -3.90 4.97 -18.25
CA PRO A 682 -3.41 4.85 -19.61
C PRO A 682 -4.06 5.92 -20.50
N HIS A 683 -3.23 6.53 -21.31
CA HIS A 683 -3.68 7.43 -22.36
C HIS A 683 -4.38 6.65 -23.48
N ARG A 684 -5.06 7.37 -24.36
CA ARG A 684 -5.65 6.84 -25.56
C ARG A 684 -4.86 7.33 -26.77
N LEU A 685 -4.44 6.40 -27.62
CA LEU A 685 -3.79 6.66 -28.89
C LEU A 685 -4.75 6.20 -30.00
N LEU A 686 -5.08 7.09 -30.92
CA LEU A 686 -5.97 6.83 -32.06
C LEU A 686 -5.31 7.29 -33.33
N SER A 687 -5.34 6.44 -34.33
CA SER A 687 -4.82 6.72 -35.66
C SER A 687 -5.88 6.56 -36.75
N GLN A 688 -5.53 6.91 -37.98
CA GLN A 688 -6.37 6.62 -39.15
C GLN A 688 -6.57 5.10 -39.37
N GLU A 689 -5.69 4.24 -38.82
CA GLU A 689 -5.81 2.78 -38.90
C GLU A 689 -6.85 2.23 -37.89
N ASP A 690 -7.30 3.05 -36.91
CA ASP A 690 -8.27 2.67 -35.87
C ASP A 690 -9.72 3.07 -36.22
N ASP A 691 -10.07 3.04 -37.50
CA ASP A 691 -11.33 3.57 -38.04
C ASP A 691 -12.59 3.04 -37.32
N VAL A 692 -12.66 1.74 -37.04
CA VAL A 692 -13.77 1.11 -36.31
C VAL A 692 -13.91 1.69 -34.90
N LEU A 693 -12.80 1.85 -34.18
CA LEU A 693 -12.80 2.39 -32.82
C LEU A 693 -13.15 3.88 -32.83
N VAL A 694 -12.62 4.66 -33.77
CA VAL A 694 -12.93 6.09 -33.90
C VAL A 694 -14.42 6.29 -34.23
N GLN A 695 -15.01 5.47 -35.11
CA GLN A 695 -16.45 5.51 -35.40
C GLN A 695 -17.31 5.18 -34.18
N GLN A 696 -16.93 4.16 -33.39
CA GLN A 696 -17.63 3.82 -32.15
C GLN A 696 -17.58 4.97 -31.13
N LEU A 697 -16.42 5.62 -30.98
CA LEU A 697 -16.26 6.76 -30.10
C LEU A 697 -17.10 7.96 -30.56
N LEU A 698 -17.15 8.22 -31.87
CA LEU A 698 -17.96 9.28 -32.46
C LEU A 698 -19.46 9.14 -32.15
N MET A 699 -19.97 7.90 -32.12
CA MET A 699 -21.36 7.60 -31.77
C MET A 699 -21.69 7.80 -30.28
N ASN A 700 -20.68 7.81 -29.39
CA ASN A 700 -20.83 7.84 -27.93
C ASN A 700 -20.79 9.27 -27.32
N ASN A 701 -21.38 10.26 -27.98
CA ASN A 701 -21.52 11.65 -27.48
C ASN A 701 -20.19 12.37 -27.14
N LEU A 702 -19.21 12.31 -28.05
CA LEU A 702 -18.04 13.21 -28.01
C LEU A 702 -18.47 14.68 -27.91
N SER A 703 -17.61 15.52 -27.30
CA SER A 703 -17.81 16.97 -27.30
C SER A 703 -17.96 17.48 -28.73
N PRO A 704 -18.83 18.48 -28.96
CA PRO A 704 -18.89 19.20 -30.22
C PRO A 704 -17.51 19.49 -30.77
#